data_AF-A0A1D7QJF0-F1
#
_entry.id   AF-A0A1D7QJF0-F1
#
_cell.length_a   1.000
_cell.length_b   1.000
_cell.length_c   1.000
_cell.angle_alpha   90.00
_cell.angle_beta   90.00
_cell.angle_gamma   90.00
#
_symmetry.space_group_name_H-M   'P 1'
#
loop_
_entity.id
_entity.type
_entity.pdbx_description
1 polymer ?
#
loop_
_entity_poly.entity_id
_entity_poly.type
_entity_poly.pdbx_seq_one_letter_code
_entity_poly.pdbx_strand_id
1 'polypeptide(L)'
;MRKNNLYVFLILIISSLGISPSLFAQLKDEAINSQIQNQVSELMEKGDIPGLSIVVLENGKSLIKSYGYADLELKKPVSPKTLFQIGSCSKAFTALAVEQLIRQEKINVNANVSQYIPWFHPDYKKKPVKITVNQLLHHTSGIAWSTISDIPESDSKDALEKTIRIIAGLPLNRLPGEKYEYATVNYDVLALIIEKVTGETFETYLQDSIINKLKLQYTSVGKPLDNELMSEGYKVGFFKARSYEAPVFKGNNSAGYVITNAIDMSEWLKFQMGMIPSDLYPLAKSTHSRDETVPLHGMDAYAAGWEIALNGTGEIFHGGLNPNFSAHILLRPDRKLAVAVIANSNSTYTPVIARKIMQLLASEKQENQPDPGDNNDTIYSVVFFGLLSYLLMTVLFICFMFSDLIKKERIYLGFSFAMVNQFLLAICFILPFLYGFYFLPRAFLGFDWRSIFIWSPISLSYLIVTAFIAITLTYLAYFLNRCFPNKNKHKDVIPGVVLFSLLSGIANVILIILVTSLVGSKIPLHYILSYYALILVVYLLGRRFVQMNLTKLTRGIVYDLKVKLLSKIFSTSYQHFEKIDRGKIYTALNDDVDVIGQSASTLVSLVTSIITTIGVFVYLASISLVVTLAVIVLFVAFSLAYYFVVQSTNIYFKDAREERNVYMRLINGIVDGFKELSLHGNKKILYRDEVTKSAKAYKEKRSVADIRFINAFLVGESLLLVLLALVAFCVPKFFPEIPVYTALNFVIILLYMIGPINTILGSVPQLLQFKIAWQKIQTFLAQIPANQDLHKKTGEVTSLVKSIKLEQVKFHYKNAENNDFSVGPINLEIKSGQIVFIIGGNGSGKTTLAKLITGLYSSDEGTVFINNMKTDSHCLGEYFSTVFSPFHLFEKLYNIDCTDKDEAIQKYLKLLDLEKKVTINDNKYSTINLSAGQRKRLALLQCYLEDSPIYLFDEWAADQDPSYRHFFYRTLLPEMRKQGKIVIAITHDDHYFDIADHVLKMDEGKLSTVDVVAPGETPDHFYGFKAPLLP
;
A
#
# COMPACT_ATOMS: atom_id res chain seq x y z
N MET A 1 -28.01 -12.16 44.82
CA MET A 1 -28.67 -12.36 46.13
C MET A 1 -27.92 -11.77 47.35
N ARG A 2 -27.00 -10.78 47.21
CA ARG A 2 -26.28 -10.17 48.36
C ARG A 2 -26.39 -8.63 48.49
N LYS A 3 -27.30 -7.96 47.76
CA LYS A 3 -27.54 -6.50 47.90
C LYS A 3 -28.82 -6.13 48.67
N ASN A 4 -29.84 -7.00 48.72
CA ASN A 4 -31.12 -6.67 49.37
C ASN A 4 -31.06 -6.67 50.92
N ASN A 5 -30.17 -7.46 51.54
CA ASN A 5 -30.11 -7.54 53.01
C ASN A 5 -29.46 -6.31 53.66
N LEU A 6 -28.62 -5.56 52.93
CA LEU A 6 -28.00 -4.33 53.45
C LEU A 6 -29.00 -3.16 53.47
N TYR A 7 -29.91 -3.10 52.48
CA TYR A 7 -30.99 -2.11 52.44
C TYR A 7 -32.02 -2.33 53.56
N VAL A 8 -32.39 -3.59 53.84
CA VAL A 8 -33.31 -3.91 54.94
C VAL A 8 -32.67 -3.59 56.31
N PHE A 9 -31.37 -3.81 56.47
CA PHE A 9 -30.64 -3.47 57.70
C PHE A 9 -30.48 -1.94 57.90
N LEU A 10 -30.26 -1.17 56.82
CA LEU A 10 -30.24 0.30 56.86
C LEU A 10 -31.64 0.90 57.12
N ILE A 11 -32.71 0.33 56.58
CA ILE A 11 -34.09 0.75 56.83
C ILE A 11 -34.48 0.52 58.30
N LEU A 12 -34.01 -0.57 58.92
CA LEU A 12 -34.20 -0.87 60.35
C LEU A 12 -33.40 0.06 61.28
N ILE A 13 -32.27 0.61 60.84
CA ILE A 13 -31.48 1.59 61.61
C ILE A 13 -32.03 3.02 61.43
N ILE A 14 -32.53 3.37 60.24
CA ILE A 14 -33.11 4.69 59.98
C ILE A 14 -34.48 4.86 60.66
N SER A 15 -35.25 3.77 60.82
CA SER A 15 -36.51 3.78 61.58
C SER A 15 -36.32 3.91 63.11
N SER A 16 -35.14 3.60 63.65
CA SER A 16 -34.82 3.78 65.08
C SER A 16 -34.20 5.13 65.43
N LEU A 17 -33.77 5.92 64.43
CA LEU A 17 -33.07 7.21 64.61
C LEU A 17 -33.96 8.47 64.49
N GLY A 18 -35.28 8.32 64.34
CA GLY A 18 -36.20 9.47 64.31
C GLY A 18 -35.93 10.47 63.16
N ILE A 19 -35.32 10.01 62.06
CA ILE A 19 -35.00 10.84 60.90
C ILE A 19 -36.32 11.22 60.22
N SER A 20 -36.65 12.51 60.25
CA SER A 20 -37.86 13.07 59.63
C SER A 20 -37.94 12.70 58.13
N PRO A 21 -39.13 12.38 57.59
CA PRO A 21 -39.34 12.03 56.17
C PRO A 21 -38.77 13.05 55.17
N SER A 22 -38.63 14.32 55.59
CA SER A 22 -38.03 15.40 54.82
C SER A 22 -36.54 15.21 54.54
N LEU A 23 -35.76 14.67 55.48
CA LEU A 23 -34.32 14.45 55.30
C LEU A 23 -34.06 13.31 54.29
N PHE A 24 -34.92 12.28 54.29
CA PHE A 24 -34.84 11.16 53.35
C PHE A 24 -35.21 11.57 51.92
N ALA A 25 -36.22 12.44 51.76
CA ALA A 25 -36.57 13.03 50.47
C ALA A 25 -35.43 13.91 49.94
N GLN A 26 -34.81 14.73 50.80
CA GLN A 26 -33.70 15.60 50.43
C GLN A 26 -32.44 14.81 49.98
N LEU A 27 -32.10 13.73 50.69
CA LEU A 27 -31.01 12.82 50.31
C LEU A 27 -31.28 12.07 49.00
N LYS A 28 -32.54 11.69 48.74
CA LYS A 28 -32.96 11.06 47.49
C LYS A 28 -32.86 12.04 46.31
N ASP A 29 -33.31 13.28 46.50
CA ASP A 29 -33.23 14.34 45.48
C ASP A 29 -31.77 14.71 45.17
N GLU A 30 -30.90 14.80 46.18
CA GLU A 30 -29.46 15.02 45.98
C GLU A 30 -28.79 13.85 45.21
N ALA A 31 -29.15 12.61 45.51
CA ALA A 31 -28.63 11.44 44.81
C ALA A 31 -29.05 11.41 43.33
N ILE A 32 -30.32 11.70 43.04
CA ILE A 32 -30.83 11.78 41.65
C ILE A 32 -30.16 12.92 40.89
N ASN A 33 -30.02 14.10 41.52
CA ASN A 33 -29.35 15.24 40.90
C ASN A 33 -27.89 14.95 40.55
N SER A 34 -27.16 14.27 41.45
CA SER A 34 -25.78 13.82 41.20
C SER A 34 -25.70 12.81 40.04
N GLN A 35 -26.66 11.87 39.97
CA GLN A 35 -26.75 10.92 38.84
C GLN A 35 -27.04 11.63 37.51
N ILE A 36 -27.96 12.59 37.48
CA ILE A 36 -28.25 13.41 36.29
C ILE A 36 -26.97 14.15 35.86
N GLN A 37 -26.28 14.82 36.78
CA GLN A 37 -25.07 15.57 36.47
C GLN A 37 -23.97 14.68 35.85
N ASN A 38 -23.73 13.50 36.41
CA ASN A 38 -22.73 12.57 35.90
C ASN A 38 -23.09 12.06 34.49
N GLN A 39 -24.36 11.68 34.29
CA GLN A 39 -24.83 11.19 32.98
C GLN A 39 -24.80 12.27 31.90
N VAL A 40 -25.21 13.50 32.25
CA VAL A 40 -25.16 14.64 31.34
C VAL A 40 -23.72 14.95 30.95
N SER A 41 -22.80 15.00 31.91
CA SER A 41 -21.39 15.32 31.64
C SER A 41 -20.75 14.27 30.72
N GLU A 42 -21.00 12.98 30.96
CA GLU A 42 -20.49 11.89 30.12
C GLU A 42 -21.03 11.95 28.68
N LEU A 43 -22.34 12.21 28.53
CA LEU A 43 -22.98 12.27 27.21
C LEU A 43 -22.65 13.56 26.45
N MET A 44 -22.43 14.68 27.16
CA MET A 44 -21.92 15.91 26.56
C MET A 44 -20.52 15.71 25.98
N GLU A 45 -19.64 15.00 26.69
CA GLU A 45 -18.31 14.67 26.20
C GLU A 45 -18.37 13.75 24.97
N LYS A 46 -19.22 12.71 25.00
CA LYS A 46 -19.40 11.79 23.86
C LYS A 46 -20.03 12.45 22.62
N GLY A 47 -20.94 13.40 22.82
CA GLY A 47 -21.62 14.11 21.74
C GLY A 47 -20.91 15.39 21.27
N ASP A 48 -19.73 15.71 21.82
CA ASP A 48 -19.04 16.99 21.61
C ASP A 48 -19.97 18.21 21.82
N ILE A 49 -20.86 18.14 22.82
CA ILE A 49 -21.85 19.20 23.09
C ILE A 49 -21.21 20.30 23.94
N PRO A 50 -21.01 21.53 23.43
CA PRO A 50 -20.33 22.58 24.16
C PRO A 50 -21.10 23.10 25.36
N GLY A 51 -22.41 23.27 25.20
CA GLY A 51 -23.30 23.83 26.19
C GLY A 51 -24.74 23.39 25.99
N LEU A 52 -25.43 23.16 27.10
CA LEU A 52 -26.85 22.84 27.09
C LEU A 52 -27.54 23.32 28.36
N SER A 53 -28.86 23.48 28.27
CA SER A 53 -29.74 23.64 29.43
C SER A 53 -30.75 22.51 29.49
N ILE A 54 -31.08 22.12 30.72
CA ILE A 54 -32.04 21.08 31.04
C ILE A 54 -33.12 21.67 31.92
N VAL A 55 -34.36 21.36 31.58
CA VAL A 55 -35.53 21.62 32.40
C VAL A 55 -36.13 20.28 32.79
N VAL A 56 -36.22 20.01 34.09
CA VAL A 56 -36.93 18.86 34.64
C VAL A 56 -38.13 19.39 35.41
N LEU A 57 -39.32 18.87 35.10
CA LEU A 57 -40.56 19.16 35.80
C LEU A 57 -41.08 17.88 36.43
N GLU A 58 -41.24 17.90 37.76
CA GLU A 58 -41.81 16.79 38.53
C GLU A 58 -42.85 17.33 39.50
N ASN A 59 -44.09 16.84 39.40
CA ASN A 59 -45.19 17.24 40.29
C ASN A 59 -45.38 18.77 40.41
N GLY A 60 -45.13 19.51 39.32
CA GLY A 60 -45.24 20.98 39.27
C GLY A 60 -44.00 21.76 39.74
N LYS A 61 -42.98 21.09 40.28
CA LYS A 61 -41.70 21.71 40.64
C LYS A 61 -40.73 21.61 39.47
N SER A 62 -40.17 22.76 39.08
CA SER A 62 -39.18 22.87 38.00
C SER A 62 -37.76 22.94 38.55
N LEU A 63 -36.89 22.07 38.05
CA LEU A 63 -35.46 22.11 38.24
C LEU A 63 -34.80 22.51 36.92
N ILE A 64 -34.09 23.62 36.91
CA ILE A 64 -33.30 24.06 35.77
C ILE A 64 -31.81 23.83 36.07
N LYS A 65 -31.12 23.20 35.13
CA LYS A 65 -29.67 23.02 35.16
C LYS A 65 -29.07 23.48 33.85
N SER A 66 -27.90 24.09 33.92
CA SER A 66 -27.15 24.57 32.76
C SER A 66 -25.73 24.04 32.85
N TYR A 67 -25.20 23.56 31.73
CA TYR A 67 -23.92 22.87 31.65
C TYR A 67 -23.11 23.43 30.49
N GLY A 68 -21.79 23.46 30.65
CA GLY A 68 -20.87 23.88 29.61
C GLY A 68 -20.92 25.38 29.28
N TYR A 69 -20.64 25.71 28.02
CA TYR A 69 -20.42 27.07 27.55
C TYR A 69 -21.40 27.47 26.45
N ALA A 70 -22.00 28.65 26.61
CA ALA A 70 -22.77 29.32 25.56
C ALA A 70 -21.85 29.81 24.43
N ASP A 71 -20.59 30.12 24.76
CA ASP A 71 -19.52 30.44 23.82
C ASP A 71 -18.20 29.83 24.34
N LEU A 72 -17.65 28.88 23.58
CA LEU A 72 -16.40 28.19 23.88
C LEU A 72 -15.17 29.08 23.79
N GLU A 73 -15.12 30.02 22.85
CA GLU A 73 -13.96 30.89 22.63
C GLU A 73 -13.84 31.91 23.76
N LEU A 74 -14.97 32.53 24.12
CA LEU A 74 -15.06 33.49 25.23
C LEU A 74 -15.19 32.80 26.61
N LYS A 75 -15.33 31.48 26.64
CA LYS A 75 -15.62 30.68 27.85
C LYS A 75 -16.83 31.23 28.63
N LYS A 76 -17.84 31.72 27.91
CA LYS A 76 -19.08 32.23 28.51
C LYS A 76 -19.93 31.05 28.97
N PRO A 77 -20.22 30.88 30.26
CA PRO A 77 -20.98 29.73 30.74
C PRO A 77 -22.44 29.79 30.25
N VAL A 78 -23.05 28.61 30.05
CA VAL A 78 -24.50 28.55 29.86
C VAL A 78 -25.20 28.97 31.16
N SER A 79 -26.20 29.84 31.03
CA SER A 79 -27.08 30.25 32.12
C SER A 79 -28.53 29.86 31.81
N PRO A 80 -29.43 29.86 32.80
CA PRO A 80 -30.86 29.66 32.56
C PRO A 80 -31.48 30.66 31.55
N LYS A 81 -30.84 31.81 31.33
CA LYS A 81 -31.28 32.84 30.37
C LYS A 81 -30.71 32.68 28.96
N THR A 82 -29.71 31.81 28.78
CA THR A 82 -29.06 31.59 27.49
C THR A 82 -30.08 31.09 26.47
N LEU A 83 -30.10 31.70 25.29
CA LEU A 83 -31.03 31.39 24.21
C LEU A 83 -30.46 30.31 23.29
N PHE A 84 -31.34 29.40 22.88
CA PHE A 84 -31.06 28.31 21.96
C PHE A 84 -32.17 28.22 20.91
N GLN A 85 -31.83 27.79 19.70
CA GLN A 85 -32.84 27.36 18.73
C GLN A 85 -33.33 25.95 19.06
N ILE A 86 -34.64 25.72 19.01
CA ILE A 86 -35.22 24.41 19.40
C ILE A 86 -35.56 23.50 18.22
N GLY A 87 -35.17 23.88 17.00
CA GLY A 87 -35.41 23.11 15.79
C GLY A 87 -36.88 22.75 15.62
N SER A 88 -37.15 21.52 15.19
CA SER A 88 -38.50 21.01 14.95
C SER A 88 -39.46 21.05 16.15
N CYS A 89 -39.00 21.25 17.39
CA CYS A 89 -39.90 21.52 18.52
C CYS A 89 -40.74 22.80 18.32
N SER A 90 -40.31 23.68 17.41
CA SER A 90 -41.06 24.86 16.96
C SER A 90 -42.47 24.53 16.44
N LYS A 91 -42.65 23.32 15.87
CA LYS A 91 -43.93 22.88 15.29
C LYS A 91 -45.07 22.85 16.32
N ALA A 92 -44.77 22.55 17.58
CA ALA A 92 -45.76 22.57 18.66
C ALA A 92 -46.35 23.98 18.89
N PHE A 93 -45.53 25.03 18.74
CA PHE A 93 -45.99 26.43 18.81
C PHE A 93 -46.88 26.79 17.62
N THR A 94 -46.46 26.40 16.41
CA THR A 94 -47.23 26.61 15.18
C THR A 94 -48.56 25.87 15.20
N ALA A 95 -48.58 24.61 15.66
CA ALA A 95 -49.81 23.83 15.81
C ALA A 95 -50.78 24.49 16.78
N LEU A 96 -50.30 24.99 17.92
CA LEU A 96 -51.12 25.72 18.89
C LEU A 96 -51.74 27.00 18.26
N ALA A 97 -50.98 27.71 17.42
CA ALA A 97 -51.47 28.87 16.68
C ALA A 97 -52.57 28.50 15.66
N VAL A 98 -52.41 27.37 14.96
CA VAL A 98 -53.42 26.85 14.02
C VAL A 98 -54.69 26.43 14.77
N GLU A 99 -54.56 25.68 15.86
CA GLU A 99 -55.68 25.26 16.73
C GLU A 99 -56.46 26.45 17.29
N GLN A 100 -55.77 27.54 17.63
CA GLN A 100 -56.41 28.78 18.06
C GLN A 100 -57.29 29.39 16.95
N LEU A 101 -56.81 29.40 15.71
CA LEU A 101 -57.59 29.89 14.57
C LEU A 101 -58.73 28.94 14.17
N ILE A 102 -58.56 27.64 14.39
CA ILE A 102 -59.64 26.64 14.25
C ILE A 102 -60.75 26.92 15.25
N ARG A 103 -60.40 27.15 16.53
CA ARG A 103 -61.37 27.49 17.58
C ARG A 103 -62.07 28.82 17.35
N GLN A 104 -61.41 29.78 16.68
CA GLN A 104 -62.01 31.04 16.24
C GLN A 104 -62.84 30.91 14.96
N GLU A 105 -63.02 29.71 14.43
CA GLU A 105 -63.71 29.41 13.16
C GLU A 105 -63.10 30.12 11.93
N LYS A 106 -61.86 30.62 12.04
CA LYS A 106 -61.13 31.25 10.95
C LYS A 106 -60.43 30.24 10.04
N ILE A 107 -60.09 29.06 10.56
CA ILE A 107 -59.56 27.93 9.81
C ILE A 107 -60.47 26.72 10.02
N ASN A 108 -60.97 26.13 8.95
CA ASN A 108 -61.57 24.81 8.98
C ASN A 108 -60.48 23.73 8.78
N VAL A 109 -60.34 22.82 9.75
CA VAL A 109 -59.34 21.74 9.76
C VAL A 109 -59.50 20.75 8.59
N ASN A 110 -60.72 20.59 8.07
CA ASN A 110 -61.03 19.71 6.94
C ASN A 110 -61.05 20.45 5.59
N ALA A 111 -60.83 21.78 5.60
CA ALA A 111 -60.73 22.55 4.37
C ALA A 111 -59.51 22.16 3.54
N ASN A 112 -59.66 22.25 2.23
CA ASN A 112 -58.53 22.12 1.32
C ASN A 112 -57.64 23.36 1.44
N VAL A 113 -56.32 23.18 1.44
CA VAL A 113 -55.32 24.26 1.50
C VAL A 113 -55.57 25.32 0.42
N SER A 114 -56.03 24.90 -0.77
CA SER A 114 -56.33 25.81 -1.89
C SER A 114 -57.46 26.80 -1.62
N GLN A 115 -58.25 26.63 -0.56
CA GLN A 115 -59.24 27.62 -0.14
C GLN A 115 -58.60 28.87 0.49
N TYR A 116 -57.44 28.72 1.14
CA TYR A 116 -56.68 29.81 1.74
C TYR A 116 -55.56 30.30 0.82
N ILE A 117 -55.00 29.39 0.02
CA ILE A 117 -53.90 29.66 -0.91
C ILE A 117 -54.34 29.22 -2.31
N PRO A 118 -55.05 30.06 -3.09
CA PRO A 118 -55.72 29.65 -4.33
C PRO A 118 -54.81 29.03 -5.40
N TRP A 119 -53.52 29.34 -5.38
CA TRP A 119 -52.53 28.82 -6.33
C TRP A 119 -51.82 27.53 -5.86
N PHE A 120 -52.12 27.03 -4.66
CA PHE A 120 -51.53 25.81 -4.13
C PHE A 120 -52.24 24.56 -4.68
N HIS A 121 -51.66 23.98 -5.74
CA HIS A 121 -52.21 22.82 -6.45
C HIS A 121 -51.15 21.73 -6.65
N PRO A 122 -50.84 20.94 -5.61
CA PRO A 122 -49.90 19.84 -5.76
C PRO A 122 -50.45 18.75 -6.67
N ASP A 123 -49.56 18.01 -7.32
CA ASP A 123 -49.91 16.85 -8.13
C ASP A 123 -49.32 15.55 -7.58
N TYR A 124 -50.02 14.44 -7.79
CA TYR A 124 -49.49 13.10 -7.58
C TYR A 124 -49.60 12.35 -8.91
N LYS A 125 -48.46 11.88 -9.44
CA LYS A 125 -48.39 11.24 -10.77
C LYS A 125 -49.03 12.11 -11.87
N LYS A 126 -48.74 13.42 -11.87
CA LYS A 126 -49.27 14.41 -12.84
C LYS A 126 -50.79 14.61 -12.77
N LYS A 127 -51.44 14.19 -11.68
CA LYS A 127 -52.86 14.44 -11.44
C LYS A 127 -53.01 15.40 -10.26
N PRO A 128 -53.80 16.48 -10.40
CA PRO A 128 -54.00 17.43 -9.31
C PRO A 128 -54.69 16.72 -8.14
N VAL A 129 -54.17 16.93 -6.94
CA VAL A 129 -54.73 16.41 -5.69
C VAL A 129 -54.93 17.55 -4.71
N LYS A 130 -55.78 17.33 -3.71
CA LYS A 130 -56.04 18.32 -2.67
C LYS A 130 -55.48 17.81 -1.35
N ILE A 131 -54.87 18.73 -0.61
CA ILE A 131 -54.35 18.50 0.73
C ILE A 131 -55.24 19.28 1.69
N THR A 132 -55.62 18.68 2.82
CA THR A 132 -56.38 19.35 3.89
C THR A 132 -55.46 19.91 4.98
N VAL A 133 -55.96 20.86 5.77
CA VAL A 133 -55.22 21.39 6.94
C VAL A 133 -54.88 20.27 7.93
N ASN A 134 -55.80 19.33 8.17
CA ASN A 134 -55.57 18.16 9.02
C ASN A 134 -54.37 17.32 8.54
N GLN A 135 -54.25 17.12 7.22
CA GLN A 135 -53.16 16.33 6.64
C GLN A 135 -51.80 17.02 6.77
N LEU A 136 -51.76 18.36 6.78
CA LEU A 136 -50.54 19.10 7.06
C LEU A 136 -50.11 18.94 8.53
N LEU A 137 -51.04 19.14 9.48
CA LEU A 137 -50.79 19.04 10.92
C LEU A 137 -50.22 17.66 11.32
N HIS A 138 -50.68 16.60 10.66
CA HIS A 138 -50.36 15.22 11.01
C HIS A 138 -49.34 14.53 10.10
N HIS A 139 -48.69 15.27 9.19
CA HIS A 139 -47.73 14.71 8.23
C HIS A 139 -48.30 13.57 7.37
N THR A 140 -49.55 13.73 6.92
CA THR A 140 -50.24 12.80 6.00
C THR A 140 -50.55 13.46 4.66
N SER A 141 -49.85 14.56 4.33
CA SER A 141 -50.03 15.36 3.12
C SER A 141 -49.50 14.71 1.84
N GLY A 142 -48.59 13.74 1.95
CA GLY A 142 -47.87 13.12 0.82
C GLY A 142 -46.69 13.94 0.29
N ILE A 143 -46.39 15.09 0.90
CA ILE A 143 -45.19 15.88 0.59
C ILE A 143 -43.95 15.11 1.06
N ALA A 144 -42.92 15.04 0.21
CA ALA A 144 -41.72 14.27 0.51
C ALA A 144 -40.84 14.94 1.56
N TRP A 145 -40.20 14.16 2.43
CA TRP A 145 -39.22 14.66 3.41
C TRP A 145 -38.07 15.46 2.76
N SER A 146 -37.61 15.04 1.58
CA SER A 146 -36.47 15.65 0.87
C SER A 146 -36.68 17.12 0.49
N THR A 147 -37.94 17.58 0.48
CA THR A 147 -38.29 18.99 0.20
C THR A 147 -37.66 20.00 1.17
N ILE A 148 -37.17 19.54 2.34
CA ILE A 148 -36.38 20.38 3.25
C ILE A 148 -35.12 20.96 2.59
N SER A 149 -34.54 20.26 1.60
CA SER A 149 -33.39 20.77 0.84
C SER A 149 -33.74 21.79 -0.24
N ASP A 150 -35.02 21.91 -0.60
CA ASP A 150 -35.52 22.87 -1.58
C ASP A 150 -35.91 24.21 -0.93
N ILE A 151 -35.79 24.33 0.40
CA ILE A 151 -36.03 25.58 1.14
C ILE A 151 -34.90 26.57 0.80
N PRO A 152 -35.21 27.72 0.19
CA PRO A 152 -34.20 28.69 -0.19
C PRO A 152 -33.61 29.38 1.04
N GLU A 153 -32.29 29.56 1.04
CA GLU A 153 -31.63 30.47 1.98
C GLU A 153 -32.10 31.90 1.69
N SER A 154 -32.76 32.53 2.67
CA SER A 154 -33.27 33.89 2.58
C SER A 154 -33.71 34.42 3.94
N ASP A 155 -33.48 35.71 4.19
CA ASP A 155 -34.08 36.50 5.29
C ASP A 155 -35.14 37.49 4.76
N SER A 156 -35.53 37.37 3.48
CA SER A 156 -36.50 38.27 2.85
C SER A 156 -37.90 38.12 3.44
N LYS A 157 -38.70 39.19 3.39
CA LYS A 157 -40.09 39.17 3.90
C LYS A 157 -40.98 38.17 3.14
N ASP A 158 -40.68 37.90 1.88
CA ASP A 158 -41.42 36.96 1.03
C ASP A 158 -40.83 35.53 1.04
N ALA A 159 -39.89 35.23 1.94
CA ALA A 159 -39.21 33.94 1.99
C ALA A 159 -40.17 32.76 2.19
N LEU A 160 -41.18 32.90 3.06
CA LEU A 160 -42.19 31.86 3.32
C LEU A 160 -43.00 31.55 2.05
N GLU A 161 -43.53 32.56 1.38
CA GLU A 161 -44.29 32.36 0.15
C GLU A 161 -43.43 31.75 -0.97
N LYS A 162 -42.17 32.18 -1.09
CA LYS A 162 -41.21 31.58 -2.04
C LYS A 162 -41.00 30.09 -1.78
N THR A 163 -40.81 29.68 -0.52
CA THR A 163 -40.70 28.26 -0.14
C THR A 163 -41.93 27.48 -0.60
N ILE A 164 -43.14 27.97 -0.31
CA ILE A 164 -44.38 27.27 -0.68
C ILE A 164 -44.59 27.21 -2.20
N ARG A 165 -44.19 28.23 -2.95
CA ARG A 165 -44.25 28.22 -4.42
C ARG A 165 -43.35 27.17 -5.04
N ILE A 166 -42.15 26.97 -4.50
CA ILE A 166 -41.23 25.91 -4.96
C ILE A 166 -41.88 24.55 -4.73
N ILE A 167 -42.41 24.31 -3.53
CA ILE A 167 -42.99 23.02 -3.13
C ILE A 167 -44.28 22.71 -3.88
N ALA A 168 -45.13 23.71 -4.13
CA ALA A 168 -46.36 23.54 -4.90
C ALA A 168 -46.10 23.03 -6.33
N GLY A 169 -44.90 23.26 -6.87
CA GLY A 169 -44.47 22.76 -8.17
C GLY A 169 -43.86 21.34 -8.13
N LEU A 170 -43.71 20.72 -6.96
CA LEU A 170 -43.11 19.39 -6.81
C LEU A 170 -44.20 18.31 -6.72
N PRO A 171 -44.00 17.15 -7.37
CA PRO A 171 -44.94 16.04 -7.26
C PRO A 171 -44.87 15.41 -5.85
N LEU A 172 -46.03 15.02 -5.34
CA LEU A 172 -46.14 14.30 -4.07
C LEU A 172 -45.54 12.89 -4.20
N ASN A 173 -44.98 12.38 -3.10
CA ASN A 173 -44.45 11.02 -3.02
C ASN A 173 -45.59 9.99 -2.84
N ARG A 174 -46.70 10.41 -2.23
CA ARG A 174 -47.86 9.58 -1.87
C ARG A 174 -49.17 10.32 -2.09
N LEU A 175 -50.28 9.58 -2.07
CA LEU A 175 -51.60 10.20 -2.03
C LEU A 175 -51.83 10.85 -0.65
N PRO A 176 -52.38 12.07 -0.58
CA PRO A 176 -52.76 12.68 0.69
C PRO A 176 -53.74 11.79 1.47
N GLY A 177 -53.46 11.55 2.76
CA GLY A 177 -54.25 10.69 3.65
C GLY A 177 -53.95 9.18 3.53
N GLU A 178 -52.97 8.76 2.72
CA GLU A 178 -52.64 7.34 2.56
C GLU A 178 -51.76 6.81 3.70
N LYS A 179 -50.74 7.58 4.10
CA LYS A 179 -49.74 7.19 5.10
C LYS A 179 -49.06 8.40 5.72
N TYR A 180 -48.54 8.23 6.93
CA TYR A 180 -47.59 9.15 7.53
C TYR A 180 -46.26 9.24 6.74
N GLU A 181 -45.85 10.47 6.44
CA GLU A 181 -44.55 10.84 5.87
C GLU A 181 -44.14 12.23 6.40
N TYR A 182 -43.13 12.26 7.26
CA TYR A 182 -42.66 13.50 7.88
C TYR A 182 -42.12 14.48 6.82
N ALA A 183 -42.68 15.69 6.79
CA ALA A 183 -42.25 16.76 5.90
C ALA A 183 -42.32 18.10 6.62
N THR A 184 -41.15 18.67 6.94
CA THR A 184 -41.00 19.94 7.67
C THR A 184 -41.88 21.04 7.10
N VAL A 185 -41.90 21.13 5.77
CA VAL A 185 -42.62 22.14 5.00
C VAL A 185 -44.15 22.11 5.14
N ASN A 186 -44.73 21.04 5.68
CA ASN A 186 -46.16 21.06 6.03
C ASN A 186 -46.48 22.23 6.98
N TYR A 187 -45.56 22.51 7.91
CA TYR A 187 -45.73 23.59 8.88
C TYR A 187 -45.48 24.97 8.29
N ASP A 188 -44.71 25.06 7.21
CA ASP A 188 -44.53 26.30 6.46
C ASP A 188 -45.78 26.62 5.65
N VAL A 189 -46.47 25.61 5.10
CA VAL A 189 -47.78 25.80 4.46
C VAL A 189 -48.79 26.29 5.49
N LEU A 190 -48.82 25.70 6.69
CA LEU A 190 -49.67 26.14 7.80
C LEU A 190 -49.38 27.59 8.19
N ALA A 191 -48.11 27.98 8.26
CA ALA A 191 -47.71 29.36 8.54
C ALA A 191 -48.22 30.34 7.47
N LEU A 192 -48.14 29.98 6.19
CA LEU A 192 -48.67 30.83 5.13
C LEU A 192 -50.20 30.93 5.19
N ILE A 193 -50.90 29.86 5.60
CA ILE A 193 -52.35 29.92 5.87
C ILE A 193 -52.63 30.92 7.00
N ILE A 194 -51.86 30.89 8.09
CA ILE A 194 -51.97 31.88 9.18
C ILE A 194 -51.87 33.30 8.60
N GLU A 195 -50.84 33.59 7.81
CA GLU A 195 -50.66 34.94 7.22
C GLU A 195 -51.83 35.38 6.34
N LYS A 196 -52.37 34.47 5.51
CA LYS A 196 -53.50 34.79 4.63
C LYS A 196 -54.81 35.00 5.40
N VAL A 197 -54.99 34.32 6.53
CA VAL A 197 -56.21 34.37 7.35
C VAL A 197 -56.18 35.55 8.33
N THR A 198 -55.03 35.90 8.88
CA THR A 198 -54.90 36.96 9.88
C THR A 198 -54.52 38.31 9.28
N GLY A 199 -53.81 38.32 8.14
CA GLY A 199 -53.22 39.53 7.55
C GLY A 199 -51.92 39.99 8.21
N GLU A 200 -51.43 39.26 9.22
CA GLU A 200 -50.17 39.51 9.92
C GLU A 200 -49.09 38.53 9.43
N THR A 201 -47.80 38.85 9.60
CA THR A 201 -46.76 37.84 9.33
C THR A 201 -46.83 36.74 10.37
N PHE A 202 -46.37 35.54 10.00
CA PHE A 202 -46.42 34.38 10.90
C PHE A 202 -45.70 34.67 12.23
N GLU A 203 -44.52 35.29 12.18
CA GLU A 203 -43.74 35.60 13.38
C GLU A 203 -44.47 36.57 14.31
N THR A 204 -45.10 37.62 13.76
CA THR A 204 -45.88 38.58 14.54
C THR A 204 -47.08 37.91 15.19
N TYR A 205 -47.86 37.14 14.43
CA TYR A 205 -49.02 36.44 14.96
C TYR A 205 -48.62 35.45 16.07
N LEU A 206 -47.57 34.66 15.85
CA LEU A 206 -47.11 33.70 16.85
C LEU A 206 -46.58 34.39 18.11
N GLN A 207 -45.83 35.49 17.95
CA GLN A 207 -45.33 36.29 19.07
C GLN A 207 -46.48 36.84 19.91
N ASP A 208 -47.48 37.48 19.30
CA ASP A 208 -48.52 38.21 20.02
C ASP A 208 -49.66 37.30 20.52
N SER A 209 -50.09 36.35 19.69
CA SER A 209 -51.29 35.54 19.99
C SER A 209 -51.00 34.30 20.82
N ILE A 210 -49.75 33.84 20.87
CA ILE A 210 -49.32 32.66 21.62
C ILE A 210 -48.25 33.02 22.65
N ILE A 211 -47.06 33.46 22.22
CA ILE A 211 -45.87 33.59 23.09
C ILE A 211 -46.11 34.63 24.20
N ASN A 212 -46.52 35.84 23.83
CA ASN A 212 -46.78 36.94 24.76
C ASN A 212 -47.96 36.64 25.70
N LYS A 213 -49.01 35.94 25.22
CA LYS A 213 -50.15 35.51 26.06
C LYS A 213 -49.76 34.48 27.11
N LEU A 214 -48.80 33.61 26.79
CA LEU A 214 -48.23 32.65 27.73
C LEU A 214 -47.14 33.27 28.63
N LYS A 215 -46.83 34.55 28.44
CA LYS A 215 -45.83 35.31 29.21
C LYS A 215 -44.41 34.70 29.13
N LEU A 216 -44.08 34.11 27.99
CA LEU A 216 -42.73 33.62 27.70
C LEU A 216 -41.86 34.82 27.31
N GLN A 217 -41.06 35.33 28.24
CA GLN A 217 -40.41 36.65 28.14
C GLN A 217 -39.20 36.69 27.20
N TYR A 218 -38.56 35.56 27.00
CA TYR A 218 -37.31 35.40 26.26
C TYR A 218 -37.50 34.64 24.93
N THR A 219 -38.70 34.10 24.71
CA THR A 219 -39.02 33.29 23.54
C THR A 219 -39.39 34.17 22.35
N SER A 220 -38.81 33.85 21.19
CA SER A 220 -39.08 34.54 19.93
C SER A 220 -38.95 33.62 18.72
N VAL A 221 -39.23 34.14 17.53
CA VAL A 221 -39.26 33.38 16.27
C VAL A 221 -38.29 34.00 15.26
N GLY A 222 -37.39 33.18 14.71
CA GLY A 222 -36.42 33.55 13.67
C GLY A 222 -35.23 34.37 14.18
N LYS A 223 -35.48 35.39 15.02
CA LYS A 223 -34.44 36.28 15.58
C LYS A 223 -34.58 36.36 17.11
N PRO A 224 -33.48 36.38 17.88
CA PRO A 224 -33.53 36.52 19.33
C PRO A 224 -34.00 37.92 19.73
N LEU A 225 -34.66 38.04 20.89
CA LEU A 225 -35.01 39.35 21.48
C LEU A 225 -33.78 40.11 21.98
N ASP A 226 -32.77 39.38 22.44
CA ASP A 226 -31.50 39.91 22.93
C ASP A 226 -30.34 39.08 22.37
N ASN A 227 -29.56 39.69 21.47
CA ASN A 227 -28.40 39.05 20.85
C ASN A 227 -27.31 38.70 21.88
N GLU A 228 -27.22 39.43 23.01
CA GLU A 228 -26.22 39.11 24.04
C GLU A 228 -26.55 37.82 24.79
N LEU A 229 -27.81 37.37 24.78
CA LEU A 229 -28.22 36.11 25.41
C LEU A 229 -28.13 34.91 24.46
N MET A 230 -27.99 35.14 23.16
CA MET A 230 -27.85 34.09 22.16
C MET A 230 -26.57 33.28 22.39
N SER A 231 -26.71 31.95 22.38
CA SER A 231 -25.54 31.07 22.39
C SER A 231 -24.96 30.94 20.98
N GLU A 232 -23.65 30.73 20.92
CA GLU A 232 -22.95 30.41 19.68
C GLU A 232 -23.34 28.99 19.25
N GLY A 233 -23.63 28.79 17.96
CA GLY A 233 -24.02 27.49 17.43
C GLY A 233 -22.80 26.68 16.98
N TYR A 234 -22.76 25.40 17.33
CA TYR A 234 -21.63 24.53 17.07
C TYR A 234 -21.97 23.32 16.20
N LYS A 235 -20.93 22.84 15.51
CA LYS A 235 -20.94 21.64 14.70
C LYS A 235 -19.65 20.86 14.88
N VAL A 236 -19.71 19.54 14.88
CA VAL A 236 -18.51 18.71 15.02
C VAL A 236 -17.62 18.81 13.78
N GLY A 237 -16.32 18.94 14.01
CA GLY A 237 -15.29 19.11 12.99
C GLY A 237 -13.89 18.85 13.52
N PHE A 238 -13.22 17.82 13.01
CA PHE A 238 -11.85 17.45 13.41
C PHE A 238 -11.76 17.08 14.89
N PHE A 239 -12.58 16.11 15.29
CA PHE A 239 -12.69 15.49 16.60
C PHE A 239 -13.20 16.39 17.72
N LYS A 240 -13.74 17.57 17.39
CA LYS A 240 -14.20 18.58 18.36
C LYS A 240 -15.32 19.44 17.79
N ALA A 241 -16.10 20.07 18.67
CA ALA A 241 -17.02 21.14 18.30
C ALA A 241 -16.28 22.37 17.73
N ARG A 242 -16.86 22.96 16.68
CA ARG A 242 -16.40 24.20 16.04
C ARG A 242 -17.59 25.13 15.85
N SER A 243 -17.40 26.42 16.08
CA SER A 243 -18.43 27.43 15.79
C SER A 243 -18.83 27.29 14.32
N TYR A 244 -20.13 27.37 14.06
CA TYR A 244 -20.71 27.23 12.74
C TYR A 244 -21.86 28.23 12.58
N GLU A 245 -21.66 29.19 11.69
CA GLU A 245 -22.70 30.11 11.26
C GLU A 245 -23.60 29.40 10.23
N ALA A 246 -24.79 29.00 10.67
CA ALA A 246 -25.75 28.32 9.82
C ALA A 246 -26.42 29.30 8.85
N PRO A 247 -26.73 28.88 7.60
CA PRO A 247 -27.51 29.68 6.67
C PRO A 247 -28.90 30.03 7.23
N VAL A 248 -29.42 31.20 6.87
CA VAL A 248 -30.73 31.67 7.34
C VAL A 248 -31.85 31.14 6.44
N PHE A 249 -32.80 30.42 7.04
CA PHE A 249 -33.95 29.84 6.34
C PHE A 249 -35.26 30.41 6.89
N LYS A 250 -35.50 31.71 6.70
CA LYS A 250 -36.68 32.40 7.27
C LYS A 250 -38.01 31.77 6.87
N GLY A 251 -38.10 31.25 5.64
CA GLY A 251 -39.30 30.54 5.17
C GLY A 251 -39.63 29.26 5.93
N ASN A 252 -38.75 28.80 6.84
CA ASN A 252 -38.91 27.62 7.68
C ASN A 252 -39.07 27.97 9.18
N ASN A 253 -39.30 29.25 9.51
CA ASN A 253 -39.38 29.72 10.89
C ASN A 253 -40.42 28.97 11.72
N SER A 254 -41.57 28.69 11.11
CA SER A 254 -42.69 27.91 11.67
C SER A 254 -42.35 26.49 12.06
N ALA A 255 -41.35 25.91 11.40
CA ALA A 255 -41.03 24.52 11.57
C ALA A 255 -39.71 24.30 12.32
N GLY A 256 -38.86 25.31 12.48
CA GLY A 256 -37.49 25.11 12.96
C GLY A 256 -36.84 26.21 13.81
N TYR A 257 -37.35 27.44 13.83
CA TYR A 257 -36.58 28.59 14.37
C TYR A 257 -37.28 29.36 15.50
N VAL A 258 -38.03 28.67 16.35
CA VAL A 258 -38.32 29.21 17.69
C VAL A 258 -37.02 29.22 18.49
N ILE A 259 -36.76 30.35 19.15
CA ILE A 259 -35.61 30.60 20.01
C ILE A 259 -36.15 30.77 21.42
N THR A 260 -35.56 30.08 22.41
CA THR A 260 -36.02 30.13 23.80
C THR A 260 -34.88 29.82 24.77
N ASN A 261 -35.14 29.97 26.07
CA ASN A 261 -34.21 29.59 27.14
C ASN A 261 -34.86 28.60 28.11
N ALA A 262 -34.11 28.18 29.13
CA ALA A 262 -34.58 27.19 30.09
C ALA A 262 -35.73 27.70 30.99
N ILE A 263 -35.79 29.01 31.26
CA ILE A 263 -36.83 29.62 32.10
C ILE A 263 -38.18 29.55 31.38
N ASP A 264 -38.24 30.08 30.16
CA ASP A 264 -39.45 30.06 29.34
C ASP A 264 -39.85 28.64 28.95
N MET A 265 -38.86 27.78 28.65
CA MET A 265 -39.13 26.36 28.41
C MET A 265 -39.81 25.71 29.63
N SER A 266 -39.41 26.07 30.86
CA SER A 266 -40.11 25.57 32.06
C SER A 266 -41.56 26.01 32.14
N GLU A 267 -41.88 27.25 31.77
CA GLU A 267 -43.26 27.74 31.76
C GLU A 267 -44.05 27.10 30.61
N TRP A 268 -43.43 26.89 29.45
CA TRP A 268 -44.00 26.14 28.34
C TRP A 268 -44.37 24.71 28.71
N LEU A 269 -43.49 23.97 29.39
CA LEU A 269 -43.77 22.61 29.86
C LEU A 269 -44.91 22.59 30.88
N LYS A 270 -44.93 23.53 31.84
CA LYS A 270 -46.02 23.64 32.82
C LYS A 270 -47.36 23.95 32.14
N PHE A 271 -47.36 24.82 31.13
CA PHE A 271 -48.54 25.10 30.32
C PHE A 271 -49.04 23.85 29.57
N GLN A 272 -48.15 23.14 28.88
CA GLN A 272 -48.50 21.92 28.14
C GLN A 272 -49.03 20.80 29.05
N MET A 273 -48.60 20.78 30.32
CA MET A 273 -49.05 19.84 31.34
C MET A 273 -50.31 20.30 32.10
N GLY A 274 -50.90 21.45 31.76
CA GLY A 274 -52.09 21.99 32.41
C GLY A 274 -51.87 22.50 33.83
N MET A 275 -50.62 22.81 34.19
CA MET A 275 -50.24 23.29 35.52
C MET A 275 -50.34 24.82 35.64
N ILE A 276 -50.45 25.53 34.51
CA ILE A 276 -50.70 26.98 34.46
C ILE A 276 -52.12 27.21 33.94
N PRO A 277 -52.98 27.92 34.69
CA PRO A 277 -54.29 28.34 34.20
C PRO A 277 -54.14 29.24 32.96
N SER A 278 -54.69 28.81 31.82
CA SER A 278 -54.65 29.54 30.56
C SER A 278 -55.83 29.14 29.67
N ASP A 279 -56.47 30.12 29.02
CA ASP A 279 -57.55 29.88 28.06
C ASP A 279 -57.08 29.12 26.80
N LEU A 280 -55.77 29.05 26.59
CA LEU A 280 -55.12 28.30 25.53
C LEU A 280 -54.90 26.82 25.88
N TYR A 281 -55.01 26.41 27.15
CA TYR A 281 -54.73 25.02 27.55
C TYR A 281 -55.63 23.97 26.86
N PRO A 282 -56.94 24.20 26.63
CA PRO A 282 -57.75 23.27 25.83
C PRO A 282 -57.20 23.02 24.42
N LEU A 283 -56.53 24.01 23.83
CA LEU A 283 -55.87 23.90 22.51
C LEU A 283 -54.57 23.09 22.63
N ALA A 284 -53.78 23.29 23.68
CA ALA A 284 -52.63 22.42 23.95
C ALA A 284 -53.04 20.95 24.05
N LYS A 285 -54.15 20.66 24.75
CA LYS A 285 -54.68 19.30 24.85
C LYS A 285 -55.12 18.72 23.49
N SER A 286 -55.68 19.53 22.58
CA SER A 286 -56.01 19.05 21.23
C SER A 286 -54.75 18.71 20.43
N THR A 287 -53.65 19.49 20.59
CA THR A 287 -52.36 19.17 19.94
C THR A 287 -51.71 17.88 20.41
N HIS A 288 -52.17 17.28 21.52
CA HIS A 288 -51.68 15.98 22.03
C HIS A 288 -52.51 14.80 21.52
N SER A 289 -53.45 15.01 20.60
CA SER A 289 -54.30 13.94 20.05
C SER A 289 -53.77 13.48 18.71
N ARG A 290 -53.52 12.17 18.55
CA ARG A 290 -52.99 11.60 17.30
C ARG A 290 -54.03 11.59 16.18
N ASP A 291 -53.55 11.58 14.94
CA ASP A 291 -54.36 11.20 13.79
C ASP A 291 -54.57 9.68 13.76
N GLU A 292 -55.83 9.25 13.76
CA GLU A 292 -56.21 7.84 13.65
C GLU A 292 -56.62 7.43 12.24
N THR A 293 -56.61 8.37 11.28
CA THR A 293 -57.08 8.14 9.91
C THR A 293 -56.05 7.41 9.03
N VAL A 294 -54.78 7.36 9.44
CA VAL A 294 -53.71 6.64 8.75
C VAL A 294 -53.10 5.52 9.61
N PRO A 295 -52.49 4.48 9.00
CA PRO A 295 -51.77 3.46 9.74
C PRO A 295 -50.62 4.02 10.59
N LEU A 296 -50.33 3.36 11.72
CA LEU A 296 -49.21 3.70 12.60
C LEU A 296 -47.86 3.59 11.88
N HIS A 297 -46.89 4.42 12.30
CA HIS A 297 -45.54 4.43 11.74
C HIS A 297 -44.52 3.85 12.74
N GLY A 298 -44.59 2.53 12.95
CA GLY A 298 -43.75 1.86 13.94
C GLY A 298 -44.42 1.86 15.31
N MET A 299 -43.71 2.28 16.35
CA MET A 299 -44.24 2.36 17.72
C MET A 299 -44.64 3.79 18.12
N ASP A 300 -44.68 4.71 17.16
CA ASP A 300 -45.01 6.12 17.40
C ASP A 300 -46.17 6.58 16.50
N ALA A 301 -46.88 7.62 16.94
CA ALA A 301 -47.89 8.35 16.18
C ALA A 301 -47.61 9.86 16.22
N TYR A 302 -48.12 10.63 15.26
CA TYR A 302 -47.92 12.08 15.23
C TYR A 302 -49.22 12.80 15.61
N ALA A 303 -49.09 13.88 16.36
CA ALA A 303 -50.17 14.70 16.91
C ALA A 303 -49.75 16.18 16.84
N ALA A 304 -50.18 16.88 15.79
CA ALA A 304 -50.04 18.33 15.62
C ALA A 304 -48.84 18.99 16.37
N GLY A 305 -47.61 18.67 15.94
CA GLY A 305 -46.38 19.25 16.49
C GLY A 305 -45.71 18.40 17.56
N TRP A 306 -46.26 17.23 17.84
CA TRP A 306 -45.77 16.23 18.79
C TRP A 306 -45.76 14.82 18.18
N GLU A 307 -44.92 13.97 18.72
CA GLU A 307 -44.92 12.53 18.57
C GLU A 307 -45.45 11.88 19.85
N ILE A 308 -46.10 10.73 19.72
CA ILE A 308 -46.72 9.99 20.82
C ILE A 308 -46.23 8.55 20.77
N ALA A 309 -45.52 8.15 21.82
CA ALA A 309 -45.02 6.79 21.99
C ALA A 309 -46.16 5.83 22.36
N LEU A 310 -46.35 4.79 21.55
CA LEU A 310 -47.36 3.74 21.72
C LEU A 310 -46.79 2.46 22.34
N ASN A 311 -45.56 2.51 22.84
CA ASN A 311 -44.87 1.40 23.51
C ASN A 311 -45.31 1.16 24.98
N GLY A 312 -46.41 1.80 25.41
CA GLY A 312 -46.94 1.70 26.77
C GLY A 312 -46.41 2.75 27.76
N THR A 313 -45.49 3.63 27.34
CA THR A 313 -45.02 4.75 28.18
C THR A 313 -45.96 5.96 28.15
N GLY A 314 -46.76 6.11 27.08
CA GLY A 314 -47.66 7.26 26.89
C GLY A 314 -46.93 8.59 26.74
N GLU A 315 -45.66 8.54 26.33
CA GLU A 315 -44.78 9.70 26.24
C GLU A 315 -45.15 10.56 25.03
N ILE A 316 -45.33 11.85 25.26
CA ILE A 316 -45.53 12.86 24.21
C ILE A 316 -44.21 13.61 24.06
N PHE A 317 -43.64 13.66 22.86
CA PHE A 317 -42.30 14.18 22.68
C PHE A 317 -42.10 14.83 21.32
N HIS A 318 -41.05 15.62 21.17
CA HIS A 318 -40.58 16.03 19.85
C HIS A 318 -39.08 16.29 19.91
N GLY A 319 -38.35 15.79 18.90
CA GLY A 319 -36.94 16.11 18.68
C GLY A 319 -36.79 17.31 17.74
N GLY A 320 -35.86 18.20 18.05
CA GLY A 320 -35.51 19.33 17.20
C GLY A 320 -34.04 19.29 16.81
N LEU A 321 -33.76 19.49 15.53
CA LEU A 321 -32.40 19.58 15.00
C LEU A 321 -32.32 20.69 13.96
N ASN A 322 -31.39 21.61 14.17
CA ASN A 322 -30.94 22.61 13.20
C ASN A 322 -29.46 22.35 12.89
N PRO A 323 -28.87 23.02 11.88
CA PRO A 323 -27.48 22.77 11.47
C PRO A 323 -26.43 22.94 12.58
N ASN A 324 -26.73 23.72 13.63
CA ASN A 324 -25.84 24.03 14.75
C ASN A 324 -26.53 24.02 16.15
N PHE A 325 -27.79 23.58 16.24
CA PHE A 325 -28.53 23.47 17.50
C PHE A 325 -29.34 22.18 17.56
N SER A 326 -29.62 21.69 18.76
CA SER A 326 -30.52 20.57 18.95
C SER A 326 -31.36 20.74 20.22
N ALA A 327 -32.53 20.12 20.21
CA ALA A 327 -33.44 20.12 21.34
C ALA A 327 -34.21 18.80 21.41
N HIS A 328 -34.69 18.47 22.59
CA HIS A 328 -35.63 17.37 22.77
C HIS A 328 -36.55 17.67 23.94
N ILE A 329 -37.85 17.55 23.71
CA ILE A 329 -38.89 17.82 24.71
C ILE A 329 -39.70 16.54 24.90
N LEU A 330 -39.96 16.17 26.16
CA LEU A 330 -40.65 14.96 26.60
C LEU A 330 -41.67 15.31 27.69
N LEU A 331 -42.87 14.78 27.57
CA LEU A 331 -43.98 14.95 28.52
C LEU A 331 -44.57 13.56 28.85
N ARG A 332 -44.86 13.33 30.13
CA ARG A 332 -45.67 12.21 30.61
C ARG A 332 -46.76 12.75 31.54
N PRO A 333 -47.88 13.26 30.97
CA PRO A 333 -48.97 13.86 31.73
C PRO A 333 -49.46 13.01 32.89
N ASP A 334 -49.65 11.71 32.66
CA ASP A 334 -50.17 10.75 33.66
C ASP A 334 -49.27 10.64 34.91
N ARG A 335 -47.96 10.84 34.74
CA ARG A 335 -46.98 10.81 35.83
C ARG A 335 -46.57 12.20 36.32
N LYS A 336 -47.12 13.27 35.73
CA LYS A 336 -46.73 14.67 36.00
C LYS A 336 -45.22 14.91 35.85
N LEU A 337 -44.61 14.27 34.86
CA LEU A 337 -43.19 14.42 34.53
C LEU A 337 -43.03 15.11 33.17
N ALA A 338 -42.08 16.03 33.06
CA ALA A 338 -41.62 16.57 31.79
C ALA A 338 -40.12 16.86 31.81
N VAL A 339 -39.46 16.68 30.67
CA VAL A 339 -38.03 16.94 30.49
C VAL A 339 -37.84 17.69 29.18
N ALA A 340 -37.09 18.78 29.21
CA ALA A 340 -36.57 19.42 28.00
C ALA A 340 -35.06 19.56 28.09
N VAL A 341 -34.37 19.25 27.01
CA VAL A 341 -32.93 19.50 26.83
C VAL A 341 -32.76 20.35 25.58
N ILE A 342 -32.07 21.48 25.70
CA ILE A 342 -31.77 22.40 24.61
C ILE A 342 -30.25 22.63 24.58
N ALA A 343 -29.62 22.47 23.42
CA ALA A 343 -28.18 22.44 23.28
C ALA A 343 -27.70 23.27 22.09
N ASN A 344 -26.51 23.86 22.21
CA ASN A 344 -25.89 24.67 21.16
C ASN A 344 -25.03 23.87 20.17
N SER A 345 -25.43 22.64 19.88
CA SER A 345 -24.78 21.80 18.88
C SER A 345 -25.78 20.90 18.19
N ASN A 346 -25.54 20.54 16.93
CA ASN A 346 -26.38 19.61 16.16
C ASN A 346 -26.16 18.12 16.53
N SER A 347 -26.10 17.79 17.83
CA SER A 347 -25.77 16.45 18.32
C SER A 347 -27.00 15.55 18.49
N THR A 348 -26.85 14.28 18.10
CA THR A 348 -27.83 13.21 18.33
C THR A 348 -27.84 12.70 19.77
N TYR A 349 -26.87 13.12 20.60
CA TYR A 349 -26.85 12.84 22.03
C TYR A 349 -27.87 13.66 22.83
N THR A 350 -28.34 14.81 22.33
CA THR A 350 -29.33 15.63 23.03
C THR A 350 -30.64 14.87 23.33
N PRO A 351 -31.27 14.17 22.35
CA PRO A 351 -32.39 13.27 22.62
C PRO A 351 -32.06 12.10 23.57
N VAL A 352 -30.84 11.58 23.56
CA VAL A 352 -30.41 10.49 24.46
C VAL A 352 -30.35 10.98 25.90
N ILE A 353 -29.78 12.18 26.12
CA ILE A 353 -29.72 12.83 27.44
C ILE A 353 -31.14 13.00 28.01
N ALA A 354 -32.04 13.58 27.21
CA ALA A 354 -33.41 13.82 27.62
C ALA A 354 -34.16 12.52 28.02
N ARG A 355 -34.04 11.46 27.20
CA ARG A 355 -34.67 10.16 27.47
C ARG A 355 -34.08 9.46 28.69
N LYS A 356 -32.76 9.49 28.89
CA LYS A 356 -32.14 8.90 30.10
C LYS A 356 -32.59 9.60 31.37
N ILE A 357 -32.72 10.93 31.34
CA ILE A 357 -33.25 11.71 32.47
C ILE A 357 -34.71 11.33 32.73
N MET A 358 -35.55 11.24 31.69
CA MET A 358 -36.95 10.82 31.83
C MET A 358 -37.06 9.42 32.44
N GLN A 359 -36.28 8.44 31.96
CA GLN A 359 -36.25 7.07 32.51
C GLN A 359 -35.80 7.06 33.97
N LEU A 360 -34.80 7.87 34.33
CA LEU A 360 -34.32 7.98 35.70
C LEU A 360 -35.42 8.50 36.64
N LEU A 361 -36.12 9.57 36.24
CA LEU A 361 -37.23 10.16 37.00
C LEU A 361 -38.42 9.19 37.11
N ALA A 362 -38.71 8.47 36.03
CA ALA A 362 -39.75 7.46 35.97
C ALA A 362 -39.42 6.17 36.76
N SER A 363 -38.21 6.08 37.36
CA SER A 363 -37.69 4.86 38.01
C SER A 363 -37.70 3.63 37.10
N GLU A 364 -37.52 3.85 35.80
CA GLU A 364 -37.47 2.82 34.77
C GLU A 364 -36.05 2.25 34.65
N LYS A 365 -35.96 1.00 34.21
CA LYS A 365 -34.66 0.40 33.92
C LYS A 365 -34.04 1.16 32.75
N GLN A 366 -32.87 1.78 32.97
CA GLN A 366 -32.14 2.39 31.88
C GLN A 366 -31.75 1.31 30.87
N GLU A 367 -32.32 1.40 29.67
CA GLU A 367 -31.96 0.53 28.57
C GLU A 367 -30.64 1.02 27.96
N ASN A 368 -29.77 0.07 27.60
CA ASN A 368 -28.58 0.38 26.80
C ASN A 368 -29.05 0.75 25.39
N GLN A 369 -29.29 2.03 25.17
CA GLN A 369 -29.52 2.54 23.83
C GLN A 369 -28.21 2.45 23.03
N PRO A 370 -28.24 1.98 21.77
CA PRO A 370 -27.07 2.00 20.91
C PRO A 370 -26.57 3.44 20.77
N ASP A 371 -25.24 3.61 20.76
CA ASP A 371 -24.59 4.89 20.49
C ASP A 371 -25.21 5.50 19.22
N PRO A 372 -25.76 6.73 19.30
CA PRO A 372 -26.47 7.34 18.18
C PRO A 372 -25.54 7.70 17.00
N GLY A 373 -24.22 7.59 17.15
CA GLY A 373 -23.30 7.51 16.01
C GLY A 373 -22.83 8.85 15.44
N ASP A 374 -22.70 9.89 16.27
CA ASP A 374 -22.09 11.18 15.88
C ASP A 374 -20.60 11.05 15.45
N ASN A 375 -20.00 9.87 15.59
CA ASN A 375 -18.60 9.53 15.25
C ASN A 375 -18.26 9.58 13.75
N ASN A 376 -19.17 9.98 12.86
CA ASN A 376 -18.87 10.17 11.43
C ASN A 376 -17.71 11.15 11.22
N ASP A 377 -17.60 12.20 12.06
CA ASP A 377 -16.48 13.14 12.02
C ASP A 377 -15.13 12.44 12.25
N THR A 378 -15.06 11.50 13.18
CA THR A 378 -13.84 10.75 13.49
C THR A 378 -13.33 10.02 12.25
N ILE A 379 -14.23 9.35 11.53
CA ILE A 379 -13.88 8.65 10.27
C ILE A 379 -13.40 9.67 9.23
N TYR A 380 -14.16 10.74 9.00
CA TYR A 380 -13.81 11.73 7.97
C TYR A 380 -12.48 12.41 8.26
N SER A 381 -12.22 12.76 9.52
CA SER A 381 -11.00 13.40 9.99
C SER A 381 -9.78 12.48 9.85
N VAL A 382 -9.91 11.21 10.25
CA VAL A 382 -8.82 10.22 10.09
C VAL A 382 -8.46 10.02 8.62
N VAL A 383 -9.46 9.85 7.74
CA VAL A 383 -9.22 9.71 6.30
C VAL A 383 -8.63 10.99 5.71
N PHE A 384 -9.09 12.16 6.14
CA PHE A 384 -8.54 13.45 5.74
C PHE A 384 -7.05 13.56 6.07
N PHE A 385 -6.63 13.26 7.31
CA PHE A 385 -5.21 13.30 7.68
C PHE A 385 -4.38 12.24 6.95
N GLY A 386 -4.95 11.05 6.69
CA GLY A 386 -4.35 10.04 5.83
C GLY A 386 -4.09 10.56 4.41
N LEU A 387 -5.08 11.19 3.78
CA LEU A 387 -4.94 11.80 2.46
C LEU A 387 -3.99 13.00 2.45
N LEU A 388 -3.95 13.79 3.53
CA LEU A 388 -3.01 14.90 3.67
C LEU A 388 -1.56 14.39 3.71
N SER A 389 -1.30 13.27 4.39
CA SER A 389 0.03 12.63 4.38
C SER A 389 0.42 12.13 2.98
N TYR A 390 -0.53 11.57 2.23
CA TYR A 390 -0.36 11.17 0.84
C TYR A 390 -0.10 12.38 -0.08
N LEU A 391 -0.81 13.48 0.13
CA LEU A 391 -0.62 14.73 -0.58
C LEU A 391 0.79 15.27 -0.36
N LEU A 392 1.25 15.28 0.90
CA LEU A 392 2.61 15.69 1.25
C LEU A 392 3.65 14.84 0.52
N MET A 393 3.48 13.52 0.46
CA MET A 393 4.38 12.63 -0.30
C MET A 393 4.35 12.93 -1.81
N THR A 394 3.19 13.26 -2.36
CA THR A 394 3.04 13.62 -3.79
C THR A 394 3.75 14.94 -4.08
N VAL A 395 3.60 15.95 -3.22
CA VAL A 395 4.31 17.23 -3.32
C VAL A 395 5.81 17.04 -3.17
N LEU A 396 6.26 16.25 -2.18
CA LEU A 396 7.68 15.90 -2.02
C LEU A 396 8.25 15.22 -3.26
N PHE A 397 7.49 14.31 -3.89
CA PHE A 397 7.90 13.69 -5.14
C PHE A 397 8.04 14.71 -6.28
N ILE A 398 7.08 15.63 -6.44
CA ILE A 398 7.16 16.71 -7.41
C ILE A 398 8.39 17.59 -7.14
N CYS A 399 8.65 17.96 -5.87
CA CYS A 399 9.85 18.70 -5.47
C CYS A 399 11.14 17.95 -5.80
N PHE A 400 11.21 16.64 -5.57
CA PHE A 400 12.35 15.82 -5.97
C PHE A 400 12.54 15.78 -7.48
N MET A 401 11.45 15.70 -8.27
CA MET A 401 11.56 15.82 -9.73
C MET A 401 12.14 17.17 -10.17
N PHE A 402 11.68 18.27 -9.57
CA PHE A 402 12.23 19.60 -9.87
C PHE A 402 13.70 19.71 -9.46
N SER A 403 14.09 19.13 -8.31
CA SER A 403 15.49 19.05 -7.90
C SER A 403 16.35 18.26 -8.91
N ASP A 404 15.86 17.11 -9.37
CA ASP A 404 16.53 16.29 -10.39
C ASP A 404 16.66 17.02 -11.75
N LEU A 405 15.65 17.82 -12.11
CA LEU A 405 15.67 18.68 -13.31
C LEU A 405 16.77 19.75 -13.21
N ILE A 406 16.88 20.42 -12.07
CA ILE A 406 17.95 21.41 -11.81
C ILE A 406 19.33 20.74 -11.89
N LYS A 407 19.46 19.52 -11.34
CA LYS A 407 20.68 18.71 -11.41
C LYS A 407 20.96 18.09 -12.79
N LYS A 408 20.10 18.31 -13.79
CA LYS A 408 20.17 17.71 -15.13
C LYS A 408 20.22 16.16 -15.10
N GLU A 409 19.62 15.56 -14.08
CA GLU A 409 19.44 14.10 -13.95
C GLU A 409 18.23 13.60 -14.76
N ARG A 410 17.30 14.48 -15.15
CA ARG A 410 16.12 14.17 -15.98
C ARG A 410 16.26 14.72 -17.41
N ILE A 411 15.68 14.02 -18.38
CA ILE A 411 15.70 14.39 -19.80
C ILE A 411 14.28 14.69 -20.26
N TYR A 412 14.08 15.78 -21.00
CA TYR A 412 12.79 16.07 -21.63
C TYR A 412 12.63 15.24 -22.91
N LEU A 413 11.61 14.39 -22.96
CA LEU A 413 11.28 13.57 -24.15
C LEU A 413 10.15 14.14 -25.01
N GLY A 414 9.57 15.28 -24.65
CA GLY A 414 8.44 15.86 -25.36
C GLY A 414 7.12 15.10 -25.18
N PHE A 415 6.05 15.62 -25.79
CA PHE A 415 4.72 15.02 -25.76
C PHE A 415 4.60 14.00 -26.89
N SER A 416 4.81 12.71 -26.60
CA SER A 416 4.47 11.67 -27.59
C SER A 416 2.95 11.55 -27.73
N PHE A 417 2.47 11.32 -28.96
CA PHE A 417 1.04 11.10 -29.22
C PHE A 417 0.44 9.99 -28.35
N ALA A 418 1.20 8.92 -28.11
CA ALA A 418 0.80 7.83 -27.22
C ALA A 418 0.63 8.27 -25.76
N MET A 419 1.48 9.15 -25.25
CA MET A 419 1.39 9.67 -23.88
C MET A 419 0.17 10.58 -23.72
N VAL A 420 -0.05 11.49 -24.67
CA VAL A 420 -1.23 12.38 -24.67
C VAL A 420 -2.51 11.56 -24.77
N ASN A 421 -2.56 10.54 -25.63
CA ASN A 421 -3.73 9.68 -25.78
C ASN A 421 -4.01 8.86 -24.51
N GLN A 422 -2.99 8.31 -23.84
CA GLN A 422 -3.15 7.64 -22.55
C GLN A 422 -3.69 8.59 -21.47
N PHE A 423 -3.23 9.84 -21.48
CA PHE A 423 -3.68 10.86 -20.54
C PHE A 423 -5.13 11.28 -20.79
N LEU A 424 -5.51 11.47 -22.06
CA LEU A 424 -6.89 11.78 -22.45
C LEU A 424 -7.84 10.60 -22.15
N LEU A 425 -7.42 9.36 -22.41
CA LEU A 425 -8.20 8.16 -22.08
C LEU A 425 -8.50 8.06 -20.59
N ALA A 426 -7.52 8.33 -19.73
CA ALA A 426 -7.76 8.30 -18.28
C ALA A 426 -8.66 9.47 -17.81
N ILE A 427 -8.60 10.65 -18.44
CA ILE A 427 -9.58 11.72 -18.20
C ILE A 427 -10.99 11.28 -18.64
N CYS A 428 -11.12 10.67 -19.81
CA CYS A 428 -12.40 10.12 -20.30
C CYS A 428 -12.97 9.05 -19.34
N PHE A 429 -12.13 8.32 -18.63
CA PHE A 429 -12.57 7.39 -17.57
C PHE A 429 -13.00 8.09 -16.28
N ILE A 430 -12.38 9.22 -15.94
CA ILE A 430 -12.67 9.99 -14.72
C ILE A 430 -13.93 10.85 -14.88
N LEU A 431 -14.24 11.36 -16.08
CA LEU A 431 -15.38 12.26 -16.29
C LEU A 431 -16.75 11.64 -15.92
N PRO A 432 -17.11 10.41 -16.34
CA PRO A 432 -18.32 9.74 -15.88
C PRO A 432 -18.33 9.50 -14.37
N PHE A 433 -17.15 9.30 -13.77
CA PHE A 433 -17.00 9.15 -12.33
C PHE A 433 -17.33 10.44 -11.57
N LEU A 434 -16.76 11.56 -12.01
CA LEU A 434 -17.05 12.88 -11.43
C LEU A 434 -18.53 13.24 -11.58
N TYR A 435 -19.12 12.89 -12.72
CA TYR A 435 -20.54 13.05 -12.96
C TYR A 435 -21.37 12.21 -11.97
N GLY A 436 -21.06 10.91 -11.82
CA GLY A 436 -21.73 10.05 -10.84
C GLY A 436 -21.60 10.56 -9.40
N PHE A 437 -20.40 10.99 -9.00
CA PHE A 437 -20.14 11.56 -7.67
C PHE A 437 -20.93 12.85 -7.42
N TYR A 438 -21.09 13.71 -8.44
CA TYR A 438 -21.89 14.93 -8.32
C TYR A 438 -23.36 14.62 -8.00
N PHE A 439 -23.93 13.58 -8.59
CA PHE A 439 -25.33 13.18 -8.35
C PHE A 439 -25.51 12.26 -7.13
N LEU A 440 -24.44 11.77 -6.50
CA LEU A 440 -24.49 10.84 -5.35
C LEU A 440 -25.42 11.34 -4.22
N PRO A 441 -25.28 12.56 -3.69
CA PRO A 441 -26.18 13.06 -2.64
C PRO A 441 -27.65 12.96 -3.00
N ARG A 442 -27.96 13.33 -4.24
CA ARG A 442 -29.34 13.46 -4.72
C ARG A 442 -29.96 12.10 -4.94
N ALA A 443 -29.14 11.17 -5.41
CA ALA A 443 -29.49 9.76 -5.57
C ALA A 443 -29.81 9.04 -4.25
N PHE A 444 -29.01 9.26 -3.20
CA PHE A 444 -29.10 8.50 -1.94
C PHE A 444 -30.00 9.14 -0.90
N LEU A 445 -29.89 10.46 -0.75
CA LEU A 445 -30.47 11.22 0.35
C LEU A 445 -31.55 12.19 -0.15
N GLY A 446 -31.74 12.32 -1.47
CA GLY A 446 -32.60 13.35 -2.04
C GLY A 446 -32.04 14.77 -1.87
N PHE A 447 -30.78 14.89 -1.47
CA PHE A 447 -30.11 16.16 -1.14
C PHE A 447 -29.09 16.56 -2.19
N ASP A 448 -28.78 17.83 -2.31
CA ASP A 448 -27.59 18.27 -3.03
C ASP A 448 -26.35 18.28 -2.11
N TRP A 449 -25.17 18.45 -2.69
CA TRP A 449 -23.91 18.52 -1.92
C TRP A 449 -23.93 19.67 -0.90
N ARG A 450 -24.57 20.79 -1.25
CA ARG A 450 -24.70 21.94 -0.35
C ARG A 450 -25.46 21.58 0.91
N SER A 451 -26.60 20.91 0.78
CA SER A 451 -27.40 20.42 1.91
C SER A 451 -26.60 19.42 2.75
N ILE A 452 -25.91 18.47 2.14
CA ILE A 452 -25.05 17.53 2.89
C ILE A 452 -24.03 18.29 3.75
N PHE A 453 -23.36 19.30 3.20
CA PHE A 453 -22.36 20.07 3.95
C PHE A 453 -22.96 20.90 5.08
N ILE A 454 -24.22 21.33 4.98
CA ILE A 454 -24.92 22.04 6.06
C ILE A 454 -25.21 21.09 7.23
N TRP A 455 -25.56 19.82 6.98
CA TRP A 455 -25.96 18.89 8.04
C TRP A 455 -24.84 17.95 8.54
N SER A 456 -23.85 17.62 7.71
CA SER A 456 -22.77 16.66 8.03
C SER A 456 -21.52 17.35 8.61
N PRO A 457 -20.73 16.70 9.48
CA PRO A 457 -19.54 17.28 10.10
C PRO A 457 -18.62 18.07 9.16
N ILE A 458 -17.98 19.12 9.68
CA ILE A 458 -17.15 20.04 8.88
C ILE A 458 -16.04 19.28 8.14
N SER A 459 -15.46 18.26 8.78
CA SER A 459 -14.41 17.40 8.23
C SER A 459 -14.76 16.73 6.90
N LEU A 460 -16.04 16.46 6.62
CA LEU A 460 -16.48 15.85 5.35
C LEU A 460 -16.14 16.74 4.15
N SER A 461 -16.38 18.04 4.27
CA SER A 461 -16.10 19.00 3.18
C SER A 461 -14.61 19.06 2.86
N TYR A 462 -13.77 19.14 3.89
CA TYR A 462 -12.32 19.14 3.76
C TYR A 462 -11.79 17.81 3.20
N LEU A 463 -12.35 16.69 3.63
CA LEU A 463 -12.03 15.36 3.10
C LEU A 463 -12.25 15.29 1.58
N ILE A 464 -13.43 15.70 1.11
CA ILE A 464 -13.80 15.63 -0.31
C ILE A 464 -12.89 16.54 -1.14
N VAL A 465 -12.66 17.79 -0.70
CA VAL A 465 -11.76 18.72 -1.39
C VAL A 465 -10.34 18.13 -1.46
N THR A 466 -9.84 17.59 -0.35
CA THR A 466 -8.48 17.00 -0.29
C THR A 466 -8.35 15.78 -1.19
N ALA A 467 -9.38 14.93 -1.27
CA ALA A 467 -9.40 13.79 -2.17
C ALA A 467 -9.29 14.22 -3.65
N PHE A 468 -10.03 15.27 -4.06
CA PHE A 468 -9.91 15.81 -5.43
C PHE A 468 -8.51 16.39 -5.71
N ILE A 469 -7.93 17.12 -4.76
CA ILE A 469 -6.57 17.66 -4.91
C ILE A 469 -5.56 16.51 -5.00
N ALA A 470 -5.69 15.48 -4.15
CA ALA A 470 -4.81 14.32 -4.15
C ALA A 470 -4.84 13.56 -5.49
N ILE A 471 -6.03 13.29 -6.04
CA ILE A 471 -6.19 12.66 -7.35
C ILE A 471 -5.54 13.52 -8.44
N THR A 472 -5.84 14.83 -8.44
CA THR A 472 -5.33 15.76 -9.45
C THR A 472 -3.80 15.88 -9.41
N LEU A 473 -3.20 16.07 -8.22
CA LEU A 473 -1.75 16.17 -8.07
C LEU A 473 -1.05 14.85 -8.38
N THR A 474 -1.64 13.71 -8.04
CA THR A 474 -1.07 12.39 -8.38
C THR A 474 -1.03 12.20 -9.88
N TYR A 475 -2.11 12.58 -10.56
CA TYR A 475 -2.22 12.48 -12.00
C TYR A 475 -1.25 13.44 -12.71
N LEU A 476 -1.11 14.67 -12.20
CA LEU A 476 -0.11 15.63 -12.64
C LEU A 476 1.31 15.11 -12.42
N ALA A 477 1.61 14.56 -11.24
CA ALA A 477 2.91 13.99 -10.92
C ALA A 477 3.25 12.81 -11.85
N TYR A 478 2.29 11.94 -12.14
CA TYR A 478 2.45 10.85 -13.11
C TYR A 478 2.76 11.38 -14.52
N PHE A 479 2.01 12.39 -14.97
CA PHE A 479 2.22 13.01 -16.28
C PHE A 479 3.59 13.69 -16.39
N LEU A 480 3.98 14.48 -15.38
CA LEU A 480 5.28 15.13 -15.31
C LEU A 480 6.43 14.11 -15.30
N ASN A 481 6.30 13.01 -14.55
CA ASN A 481 7.31 11.95 -14.53
C ASN A 481 7.50 11.30 -15.92
N ARG A 482 6.42 11.17 -16.70
CA ARG A 482 6.50 10.67 -18.08
C ARG A 482 7.10 11.66 -19.07
N CYS A 483 6.87 12.95 -18.88
CA CYS A 483 7.47 14.00 -19.72
C CYS A 483 8.97 14.18 -19.46
N PHE A 484 9.38 14.01 -18.19
CA PHE A 484 10.74 14.25 -17.71
C PHE A 484 11.32 13.01 -17.00
N PRO A 485 11.51 11.87 -17.68
CA PRO A 485 12.05 10.68 -17.04
C PRO A 485 13.48 10.90 -16.53
N ASN A 486 13.80 10.25 -15.42
CA ASN A 486 15.17 10.24 -14.87
C ASN A 486 16.10 9.39 -15.75
N LYS A 487 17.34 9.86 -15.95
CA LYS A 487 18.42 9.11 -16.63
C LYS A 487 18.61 7.72 -16.01
N ASN A 488 18.49 7.64 -14.68
CA ASN A 488 18.44 6.37 -13.98
C ASN A 488 17.01 5.81 -14.04
N LYS A 489 16.81 4.85 -14.94
CA LYS A 489 15.53 4.14 -15.13
C LYS A 489 14.94 3.57 -13.84
N HIS A 490 15.77 3.22 -12.85
CA HIS A 490 15.29 2.68 -11.57
C HIS A 490 14.73 3.77 -10.65
N LYS A 491 15.39 4.93 -10.58
CA LYS A 491 14.89 6.09 -9.83
C LYS A 491 13.57 6.62 -10.38
N ASP A 492 13.36 6.47 -11.68
CA ASP A 492 12.17 6.97 -12.36
C ASP A 492 10.87 6.23 -11.98
N VAL A 493 10.97 4.93 -11.65
CA VAL A 493 9.81 4.06 -11.42
C VAL A 493 9.39 4.04 -9.94
N ILE A 494 10.34 4.15 -9.01
CA ILE A 494 10.10 3.98 -7.56
C ILE A 494 9.01 4.92 -7.02
N PRO A 495 9.04 6.25 -7.28
CA PRO A 495 8.04 7.14 -6.69
C PRO A 495 6.63 6.88 -7.20
N GLY A 496 6.48 6.59 -8.50
CA GLY A 496 5.18 6.19 -9.06
C GLY A 496 4.66 4.90 -8.41
N VAL A 497 5.53 3.91 -8.22
CA VAL A 497 5.16 2.67 -7.51
C VAL A 497 4.68 2.97 -6.08
N VAL A 498 5.40 3.79 -5.31
CA VAL A 498 5.02 4.14 -3.93
C VAL A 498 3.66 4.84 -3.90
N LEU A 499 3.46 5.85 -4.75
CA LEU A 499 2.21 6.63 -4.81
C LEU A 499 1.02 5.76 -5.20
N PHE A 500 1.14 4.93 -6.24
CA PHE A 500 0.04 4.05 -6.66
C PHE A 500 -0.18 2.87 -5.69
N SER A 501 0.83 2.46 -4.92
CA SER A 501 0.68 1.45 -3.86
C SER A 501 -0.15 1.99 -2.69
N LEU A 502 0.09 3.24 -2.28
CA LEU A 502 -0.72 3.93 -1.26
C LEU A 502 -2.15 4.13 -1.75
N LEU A 503 -2.35 4.61 -2.97
CA LEU A 503 -3.68 4.79 -3.56
C LEU A 503 -4.46 3.47 -3.62
N SER A 504 -3.81 2.39 -4.09
CA SER A 504 -4.42 1.06 -4.12
C SER A 504 -4.73 0.53 -2.71
N GLY A 505 -3.86 0.80 -1.73
CA GLY A 505 -4.10 0.42 -0.33
C GLY A 505 -5.30 1.14 0.27
N ILE A 506 -5.41 2.45 0.05
CA ILE A 506 -6.55 3.27 0.53
C ILE A 506 -7.85 2.81 -0.15
N ALA A 507 -7.86 2.63 -1.47
CA ALA A 507 -9.04 2.15 -2.20
C ALA A 507 -9.54 0.79 -1.67
N ASN A 508 -8.60 -0.10 -1.34
CA ASN A 508 -8.91 -1.39 -0.73
C ASN A 508 -9.56 -1.26 0.65
N VAL A 509 -9.06 -0.36 1.50
CA VAL A 509 -9.69 -0.06 2.81
C VAL A 509 -11.10 0.50 2.61
N ILE A 510 -11.30 1.43 1.68
CA ILE A 510 -12.62 2.01 1.40
C ILE A 510 -13.62 0.93 0.94
N LEU A 511 -13.20 -0.06 0.15
CA LEU A 511 -14.08 -1.19 -0.22
C LEU A 511 -14.59 -1.94 1.01
N ILE A 512 -13.73 -2.17 1.99
CA ILE A 512 -14.10 -2.87 3.24
C ILE A 512 -15.07 -1.99 4.04
N ILE A 513 -14.80 -0.69 4.15
CA ILE A 513 -15.68 0.26 4.83
C ILE A 513 -17.06 0.26 4.18
N LEU A 514 -17.14 0.33 2.84
CA LEU A 514 -18.42 0.32 2.12
C LEU A 514 -19.19 -0.97 2.36
N VAL A 515 -18.52 -2.12 2.28
CA VAL A 515 -19.18 -3.40 2.53
C VAL A 515 -19.72 -3.45 3.95
N THR A 516 -18.90 -3.11 4.95
CA THR A 516 -19.27 -3.22 6.38
C THR A 516 -20.30 -2.18 6.83
N SER A 517 -20.25 -0.96 6.31
CA SER A 517 -21.17 0.13 6.68
C SER A 517 -22.52 0.07 5.96
N LEU A 518 -22.60 -0.54 4.77
CA LEU A 518 -23.83 -0.61 3.98
C LEU A 518 -24.65 -1.88 4.24
N VAL A 519 -24.14 -2.85 5.00
CA VAL A 519 -24.92 -4.04 5.42
C VAL A 519 -26.15 -3.57 6.19
N GLY A 520 -27.34 -3.89 5.69
CA GLY A 520 -28.61 -3.52 6.32
C GLY A 520 -29.05 -2.07 6.07
N SER A 521 -28.36 -1.32 5.21
CA SER A 521 -28.78 0.03 4.82
C SER A 521 -30.05 0.00 3.96
N LYS A 522 -30.90 1.04 4.09
CA LYS A 522 -32.13 1.22 3.27
C LYS A 522 -31.84 1.80 1.88
N ILE A 523 -30.57 1.93 1.52
CA ILE A 523 -30.12 2.56 0.27
C ILE A 523 -30.47 1.63 -0.91
N PRO A 524 -30.98 2.17 -2.04
CA PRO A 524 -31.24 1.35 -3.23
C PRO A 524 -30.00 0.61 -3.74
N LEU A 525 -30.17 -0.68 -4.03
CA LEU A 525 -29.09 -1.60 -4.40
C LEU A 525 -28.24 -1.13 -5.59
N HIS A 526 -28.87 -0.55 -6.63
CA HIS A 526 -28.17 -0.10 -7.83
C HIS A 526 -27.12 0.98 -7.51
N TYR A 527 -27.39 1.84 -6.53
CA TYR A 527 -26.40 2.80 -6.09
C TYR A 527 -25.24 2.10 -5.39
N ILE A 528 -25.50 1.26 -4.38
CA ILE A 528 -24.46 0.49 -3.66
C ILE A 528 -23.53 -0.22 -4.64
N LEU A 529 -24.10 -0.92 -5.64
CA LEU A 529 -23.35 -1.64 -6.66
C LEU A 529 -22.51 -0.71 -7.53
N SER A 530 -23.03 0.45 -7.93
CA SER A 530 -22.30 1.40 -8.76
C SER A 530 -21.04 1.95 -8.08
N TYR A 531 -21.11 2.31 -6.78
CA TYR A 531 -19.93 2.81 -6.03
C TYR A 531 -18.96 1.71 -5.68
N TYR A 532 -19.46 0.52 -5.35
CA TYR A 532 -18.61 -0.64 -5.13
C TYR A 532 -17.81 -0.97 -6.39
N ALA A 533 -18.48 -1.07 -7.54
CA ALA A 533 -17.82 -1.34 -8.83
C ALA A 533 -16.76 -0.29 -9.17
N LEU A 534 -17.05 0.96 -8.88
CA LEU A 534 -16.17 2.09 -9.15
C LEU A 534 -14.88 2.06 -8.33
N ILE A 535 -14.98 1.89 -7.02
CA ILE A 535 -13.80 1.81 -6.14
C ILE A 535 -13.05 0.50 -6.43
N LEU A 536 -13.76 -0.56 -6.80
CA LEU A 536 -13.16 -1.82 -7.24
C LEU A 536 -12.32 -1.61 -8.51
N VAL A 537 -12.80 -0.84 -9.49
CA VAL A 537 -12.03 -0.50 -10.70
C VAL A 537 -10.77 0.30 -10.34
N VAL A 538 -10.88 1.31 -9.48
CA VAL A 538 -9.71 2.09 -9.03
C VAL A 538 -8.69 1.19 -8.34
N TYR A 539 -9.15 0.33 -7.44
CA TYR A 539 -8.30 -0.66 -6.76
C TYR A 539 -7.62 -1.61 -7.75
N LEU A 540 -8.36 -2.23 -8.66
CA LEU A 540 -7.82 -3.19 -9.63
C LEU A 540 -6.83 -2.56 -10.60
N LEU A 541 -7.13 -1.36 -11.11
CA LEU A 541 -6.23 -0.62 -12.00
C LEU A 541 -4.97 -0.16 -11.28
N GLY A 542 -5.10 0.38 -10.07
CA GLY A 542 -3.96 0.77 -9.23
C GLY A 542 -3.07 -0.43 -8.92
N ARG A 543 -3.65 -1.54 -8.46
CA ARG A 543 -2.93 -2.78 -8.17
C ARG A 543 -2.23 -3.34 -9.41
N ARG A 544 -2.91 -3.38 -10.56
CA ARG A 544 -2.33 -3.82 -11.84
C ARG A 544 -1.14 -2.94 -12.23
N PHE A 545 -1.27 -1.61 -12.10
CA PHE A 545 -0.21 -0.66 -12.42
C PHE A 545 1.03 -0.89 -11.54
N VAL A 546 0.86 -1.01 -10.23
CA VAL A 546 1.94 -1.29 -9.27
C VAL A 546 2.65 -2.58 -9.66
N GLN A 547 1.92 -3.67 -9.87
CA GLN A 547 2.50 -4.97 -10.15
C GLN A 547 3.25 -5.03 -11.51
N MET A 548 2.72 -4.39 -12.55
CA MET A 548 3.38 -4.33 -13.86
C MET A 548 4.68 -3.52 -13.83
N ASN A 549 4.70 -2.35 -13.20
CA ASN A 549 5.89 -1.49 -13.17
C ASN A 549 6.99 -2.09 -12.30
N LEU A 550 6.64 -2.72 -11.18
CA LEU A 550 7.61 -3.43 -10.34
C LEU A 550 8.22 -4.64 -11.02
N THR A 551 7.43 -5.39 -11.79
CA THR A 551 7.98 -6.50 -12.59
C THR A 551 9.01 -6.00 -13.59
N LYS A 552 8.72 -4.88 -14.30
CA LYS A 552 9.67 -4.26 -15.24
C LYS A 552 10.94 -3.76 -14.54
N LEU A 553 10.78 -3.05 -13.41
CA LEU A 553 11.89 -2.56 -12.60
C LEU A 553 12.81 -3.70 -12.17
N THR A 554 12.22 -4.76 -11.62
CA THR A 554 12.92 -5.94 -11.13
C THR A 554 13.70 -6.64 -12.23
N ARG A 555 13.08 -6.87 -13.40
CA ARG A 555 13.76 -7.47 -14.55
C ARG A 555 14.90 -6.59 -15.06
N GLY A 556 14.74 -5.26 -15.02
CA GLY A 556 15.80 -4.30 -15.33
C GLY A 556 16.98 -4.40 -14.36
N ILE A 557 16.72 -4.44 -13.04
CA ILE A 557 17.77 -4.59 -12.02
C ILE A 557 18.54 -5.90 -12.21
N VAL A 558 17.85 -7.01 -12.46
CA VAL A 558 18.46 -8.32 -12.74
C VAL A 558 19.36 -8.24 -13.98
N TYR A 559 18.88 -7.63 -15.06
CA TYR A 559 19.66 -7.44 -16.29
C TYR A 559 20.92 -6.61 -16.03
N ASP A 560 20.77 -5.45 -15.38
CA ASP A 560 21.89 -4.55 -15.08
C ASP A 560 22.93 -5.21 -14.15
N LEU A 561 22.48 -6.01 -13.17
CA LEU A 561 23.38 -6.79 -12.32
C LEU A 561 24.15 -7.85 -13.12
N LYS A 562 23.48 -8.59 -14.02
CA LYS A 562 24.16 -9.57 -14.89
C LYS A 562 25.18 -8.90 -15.79
N VAL A 563 24.82 -7.78 -16.43
CA VAL A 563 25.74 -6.99 -17.27
C VAL A 563 26.92 -6.47 -16.46
N LYS A 564 26.68 -5.95 -15.25
CA LYS A 564 27.74 -5.46 -14.37
C LYS A 564 28.69 -6.58 -13.93
N LEU A 565 28.16 -7.74 -13.57
CA LEU A 565 28.96 -8.93 -13.23
C LEU A 565 29.80 -9.39 -14.42
N LEU A 566 29.20 -9.51 -15.61
CA LEU A 566 29.91 -9.89 -16.84
C LEU A 566 31.02 -8.90 -17.17
N SER A 567 30.71 -7.60 -17.21
CA SER A 567 31.70 -6.54 -17.46
C SER A 567 32.86 -6.61 -16.47
N LYS A 568 32.58 -6.84 -15.18
CA LYS A 568 33.62 -6.97 -14.15
C LYS A 568 34.49 -8.21 -14.38
N ILE A 569 33.88 -9.36 -14.69
CA ILE A 569 34.60 -10.61 -14.99
C ILE A 569 35.52 -10.44 -16.21
N PHE A 570 35.03 -9.83 -17.30
CA PHE A 570 35.84 -9.58 -18.49
C PHE A 570 36.95 -8.54 -18.27
N SER A 571 36.80 -7.63 -17.30
CA SER A 571 37.80 -6.60 -16.98
C SER A 571 38.91 -7.09 -16.02
N THR A 572 38.90 -8.38 -15.67
CA THR A 572 39.86 -8.99 -14.75
C THR A 572 40.96 -9.71 -15.51
N SER A 573 42.19 -9.60 -15.04
CA SER A 573 43.32 -10.30 -15.66
C SER A 573 43.18 -11.82 -15.53
N TYR A 574 43.72 -12.56 -16.50
CA TYR A 574 43.70 -14.02 -16.50
C TYR A 574 44.28 -14.62 -15.20
N GLN A 575 45.40 -14.06 -14.71
CA GLN A 575 46.01 -14.44 -13.44
C GLN A 575 45.05 -14.40 -12.23
N HIS A 576 44.17 -13.39 -12.16
CA HIS A 576 43.17 -13.30 -11.09
C HIS A 576 41.99 -14.23 -11.38
N PHE A 577 41.55 -14.31 -12.64
CA PHE A 577 40.44 -15.17 -13.05
C PHE A 577 40.71 -16.65 -12.73
N GLU A 578 41.94 -17.13 -12.95
CA GLU A 578 42.35 -18.52 -12.67
C GLU A 578 42.22 -18.90 -11.18
N LYS A 579 42.29 -17.91 -10.26
CA LYS A 579 42.13 -18.12 -8.81
C LYS A 579 40.66 -18.17 -8.37
N ILE A 580 39.72 -17.76 -9.22
CA ILE A 580 38.30 -17.72 -8.87
C ILE A 580 37.68 -19.11 -9.06
N ASP A 581 37.00 -19.60 -8.02
CA ASP A 581 36.24 -20.85 -8.10
C ASP A 581 35.13 -20.75 -9.18
N ARG A 582 35.13 -21.68 -10.15
CA ARG A 582 34.16 -21.70 -11.25
C ARG A 582 32.71 -21.82 -10.77
N GLY A 583 32.48 -22.55 -9.67
CA GLY A 583 31.16 -22.69 -9.05
C GLY A 583 30.62 -21.37 -8.51
N LYS A 584 31.47 -20.52 -7.92
CA LYS A 584 31.11 -19.16 -7.48
C LYS A 584 30.66 -18.28 -8.64
N ILE A 585 31.32 -18.36 -9.80
CA ILE A 585 30.93 -17.59 -10.99
C ILE A 585 29.53 -17.99 -11.47
N TYR A 586 29.28 -19.30 -11.58
CA TYR A 586 27.99 -19.81 -12.05
C TYR A 586 26.85 -19.45 -11.08
N THR A 587 27.06 -19.65 -9.77
CA THR A 587 26.06 -19.33 -8.74
C THR A 587 25.78 -17.83 -8.64
N ALA A 588 26.80 -16.98 -8.80
CA ALA A 588 26.62 -15.53 -8.78
C ALA A 588 25.86 -15.00 -10.01
N LEU A 589 26.09 -15.56 -11.21
CA LEU A 589 25.45 -15.10 -12.45
C LEU A 589 24.01 -15.62 -12.63
N ASN A 590 23.69 -16.80 -12.09
CA ASN A 590 22.37 -17.41 -12.20
C ASN A 590 21.58 -17.33 -10.90
N ASP A 591 21.90 -18.20 -9.93
CA ASP A 591 21.08 -18.39 -8.73
C ASP A 591 20.90 -17.11 -7.90
N ASP A 592 22.00 -16.44 -7.52
CA ASP A 592 21.93 -15.32 -6.59
C ASP A 592 21.27 -14.07 -7.24
N VAL A 593 21.44 -13.83 -8.55
CA VAL A 593 20.73 -12.74 -9.24
C VAL A 593 19.23 -13.03 -9.35
N ASP A 594 18.86 -14.27 -9.66
CA ASP A 594 17.45 -14.62 -9.83
C ASP A 594 16.70 -14.56 -8.49
N VAL A 595 17.35 -14.93 -7.37
CA VAL A 595 16.81 -14.72 -6.00
C VAL A 595 16.52 -13.24 -5.76
N ILE A 596 17.43 -12.33 -6.12
CA ILE A 596 17.21 -10.88 -5.98
C ILE A 596 15.99 -10.42 -6.79
N GLY A 597 15.85 -10.94 -8.01
CA GLY A 597 14.69 -10.67 -8.84
C GLY A 597 13.37 -11.11 -8.17
N GLN A 598 13.30 -12.35 -7.71
CA GLN A 598 12.06 -12.87 -7.10
C GLN A 598 11.69 -12.09 -5.83
N SER A 599 12.65 -11.79 -4.97
CA SER A 599 12.44 -11.08 -3.70
C SER A 599 11.90 -9.66 -3.87
N ALA A 600 12.12 -9.00 -5.02
CA ALA A 600 11.53 -7.69 -5.27
C ALA A 600 10.00 -7.75 -5.32
N SER A 601 9.42 -8.79 -5.93
CA SER A 601 7.96 -8.98 -5.96
C SER A 601 7.38 -9.28 -4.58
N THR A 602 8.12 -10.00 -3.75
CA THR A 602 7.78 -10.22 -2.33
C THR A 602 7.74 -8.91 -1.56
N LEU A 603 8.74 -8.04 -1.76
CA LEU A 603 8.83 -6.76 -1.06
C LEU A 603 7.61 -5.88 -1.35
N VAL A 604 7.07 -5.93 -2.57
CA VAL A 604 5.84 -5.22 -2.95
C VAL A 604 4.64 -5.74 -2.19
N SER A 605 4.45 -7.06 -2.20
CA SER A 605 3.34 -7.71 -1.50
C SER A 605 3.44 -7.42 -0.01
N LEU A 606 4.64 -7.45 0.56
CA LEU A 606 4.90 -7.08 1.95
C LEU A 606 4.50 -5.63 2.25
N VAL A 607 4.99 -4.65 1.47
CA VAL A 607 4.65 -3.23 1.67
C VAL A 607 3.15 -3.00 1.54
N THR A 608 2.51 -3.60 0.53
CA THR A 608 1.06 -3.51 0.32
C THR A 608 0.29 -4.08 1.50
N SER A 609 0.72 -5.24 2.02
CA SER A 609 0.11 -5.87 3.19
C SER A 609 0.33 -5.06 4.46
N ILE A 610 1.50 -4.45 4.66
CA ILE A 610 1.76 -3.55 5.81
C ILE A 610 0.85 -2.33 5.74
N ILE A 611 0.75 -1.67 4.59
CA ILE A 611 -0.14 -0.51 4.39
C ILE A 611 -1.60 -0.91 4.65
N THR A 612 -2.01 -2.07 4.13
CA THR A 612 -3.38 -2.58 4.33
C THR A 612 -3.65 -2.86 5.82
N THR A 613 -2.72 -3.53 6.51
CA THR A 613 -2.84 -3.81 7.95
C THR A 613 -2.92 -2.52 8.78
N ILE A 614 -2.06 -1.54 8.50
CA ILE A 614 -2.11 -0.24 9.19
C ILE A 614 -3.45 0.46 8.91
N GLY A 615 -3.88 0.51 7.64
CA GLY A 615 -5.15 1.12 7.26
C GLY A 615 -6.36 0.46 7.92
N VAL A 616 -6.33 -0.86 8.09
CA VAL A 616 -7.35 -1.59 8.83
C VAL A 616 -7.35 -1.24 10.31
N PHE A 617 -6.20 -1.21 10.98
CA PHE A 617 -6.15 -0.80 12.40
C PHE A 617 -6.60 0.65 12.61
N VAL A 618 -6.25 1.54 11.69
CA VAL A 618 -6.73 2.93 11.69
C VAL A 618 -8.26 2.98 11.56
N TYR A 619 -8.85 2.17 10.69
CA TYR A 619 -10.30 2.06 10.58
C TYR A 619 -10.93 1.47 11.85
N LEU A 620 -10.40 0.37 12.40
CA LEU A 620 -10.88 -0.20 13.66
C LEU A 620 -10.84 0.83 14.80
N ALA A 621 -9.77 1.63 14.89
CA ALA A 621 -9.63 2.68 15.89
C ALA A 621 -10.70 3.76 15.77
N SER A 622 -11.14 4.07 14.54
CA SER A 622 -12.25 5.01 14.29
C SER A 622 -13.61 4.47 14.75
N ILE A 623 -13.77 3.14 14.83
CA ILE A 623 -14.98 2.49 15.34
C ILE A 623 -14.93 2.41 16.87
N SER A 624 -13.81 1.94 17.42
CA SER A 624 -13.57 1.91 18.87
C SER A 624 -12.07 1.87 19.16
N LEU A 625 -11.55 2.99 19.70
CA LEU A 625 -10.14 3.11 20.06
C LEU A 625 -9.74 2.08 21.13
N VAL A 626 -10.56 1.88 22.16
CA VAL A 626 -10.26 1.00 23.29
C VAL A 626 -10.15 -0.46 22.85
N VAL A 627 -11.12 -0.97 22.08
CA VAL A 627 -11.07 -2.35 21.58
C VAL A 627 -9.90 -2.51 20.63
N THR A 628 -9.65 -1.52 19.78
CA THR A 628 -8.52 -1.58 18.83
C THR A 628 -7.18 -1.65 19.54
N LEU A 629 -6.98 -0.86 20.60
CA LEU A 629 -5.77 -0.93 21.42
C LEU A 629 -5.61 -2.32 22.06
N ALA A 630 -6.69 -2.90 22.58
CA ALA A 630 -6.65 -4.27 23.12
C ALA A 630 -6.28 -5.31 22.05
N VAL A 631 -6.85 -5.20 20.85
CA VAL A 631 -6.51 -6.06 19.70
C VAL A 631 -5.06 -5.85 19.27
N ILE A 632 -4.54 -4.62 19.24
CA ILE A 632 -3.14 -4.32 18.91
C ILE A 632 -2.21 -4.95 19.94
N VAL A 633 -2.52 -4.87 21.24
CA VAL A 633 -1.70 -5.51 22.29
C VAL A 633 -1.64 -7.01 22.09
N LEU A 634 -2.78 -7.67 21.85
CA LEU A 634 -2.82 -9.11 21.56
C LEU A 634 -2.06 -9.43 20.26
N PHE A 635 -2.24 -8.63 19.22
CA PHE A 635 -1.56 -8.80 17.93
C PHE A 635 -0.05 -8.67 18.06
N VAL A 636 0.45 -7.70 18.83
CA VAL A 636 1.88 -7.52 19.11
C VAL A 636 2.42 -8.69 19.94
N ALA A 637 1.69 -9.15 20.97
CA ALA A 637 2.06 -10.32 21.75
C ALA A 637 2.17 -11.58 20.88
N PHE A 638 1.21 -11.79 19.98
CA PHE A 638 1.22 -12.90 19.03
C PHE A 638 2.32 -12.76 17.98
N SER A 639 2.59 -11.55 17.50
CA SER A 639 3.70 -11.26 16.58
C SER A 639 5.05 -11.53 17.23
N LEU A 640 5.23 -11.19 18.51
CA LEU A 640 6.44 -11.51 19.29
C LEU A 640 6.60 -13.02 19.49
N ALA A 641 5.53 -13.71 19.89
CA ALA A 641 5.54 -15.17 20.01
C ALA A 641 5.93 -15.85 18.69
N TYR A 642 5.31 -15.42 17.58
CA TYR A 642 5.65 -15.88 16.24
C TYR A 642 7.11 -15.60 15.87
N TYR A 643 7.61 -14.40 16.17
CA TYR A 643 9.00 -14.02 15.88
C TYR A 643 10.00 -14.97 16.55
N PHE A 644 9.81 -15.29 17.84
CA PHE A 644 10.68 -16.23 18.54
C PHE A 644 10.60 -17.64 17.95
N VAL A 645 9.41 -18.10 17.57
CA VAL A 645 9.22 -19.40 16.91
C VAL A 645 9.95 -19.41 15.57
N VAL A 646 9.81 -18.39 14.72
CA VAL A 646 10.50 -18.31 13.42
C VAL A 646 12.00 -18.20 13.57
N GLN A 647 12.50 -17.41 14.52
CA GLN A 647 13.94 -17.27 14.74
C GLN A 647 14.60 -18.62 15.04
N SER A 648 13.92 -19.50 15.78
CA SER A 648 14.38 -20.87 16.04
C SER A 648 14.46 -21.74 14.77
N THR A 649 13.70 -21.43 13.72
CA THR A 649 13.71 -22.19 12.46
C THR A 649 14.92 -21.89 11.55
N ASN A 650 15.52 -20.70 11.70
CA ASN A 650 16.60 -20.23 10.83
C ASN A 650 17.84 -21.14 10.86
N ILE A 651 18.12 -21.79 11.99
CA ILE A 651 19.27 -22.69 12.13
C ILE A 651 19.13 -23.92 11.22
N TYR A 652 17.93 -24.48 11.08
CA TYR A 652 17.70 -25.65 10.22
C TYR A 652 17.87 -25.32 8.73
N PHE A 653 17.47 -24.12 8.31
CA PHE A 653 17.73 -23.66 6.94
C PHE A 653 19.23 -23.43 6.67
N LYS A 654 20.00 -23.06 7.69
CA LYS A 654 21.46 -22.96 7.60
C LYS A 654 22.07 -24.36 7.44
N ASP A 655 21.72 -25.31 8.29
CA ASP A 655 22.21 -26.70 8.22
C ASP A 655 21.87 -27.36 6.86
N ALA A 656 20.62 -27.25 6.41
CA ALA A 656 20.20 -27.81 5.12
C ALA A 656 20.98 -27.19 3.94
N ARG A 657 21.41 -25.94 4.07
CA ARG A 657 22.21 -25.26 3.04
C ARG A 657 23.65 -25.75 3.03
N GLU A 658 24.24 -26.05 4.18
CA GLU A 658 25.58 -26.63 4.27
C GLU A 658 25.62 -28.02 3.60
N GLU A 659 24.63 -28.86 3.88
CA GLU A 659 24.47 -30.16 3.19
C GLU A 659 24.26 -30.01 1.68
N ARG A 660 23.50 -29.00 1.25
CA ARG A 660 23.34 -28.69 -0.18
C ARG A 660 24.68 -28.39 -0.86
N ASN A 661 25.56 -27.66 -0.17
CA ASN A 661 26.87 -27.31 -0.72
C ASN A 661 27.78 -28.56 -0.83
N VAL A 662 27.70 -29.50 0.11
CA VAL A 662 28.39 -30.81 0.03
C VAL A 662 27.84 -31.61 -1.16
N TYR A 663 26.52 -31.71 -1.28
CA TYR A 663 25.86 -32.42 -2.38
C TYR A 663 26.27 -31.85 -3.75
N MET A 664 26.22 -30.53 -3.93
CA MET A 664 26.61 -29.88 -5.19
C MET A 664 28.09 -30.10 -5.51
N ARG A 665 28.97 -30.13 -4.51
CA ARG A 665 30.38 -30.45 -4.69
C ARG A 665 30.59 -31.87 -5.22
N LEU A 666 29.86 -32.84 -4.67
CA LEU A 666 29.89 -34.23 -5.15
C LEU A 666 29.31 -34.37 -6.56
N ILE A 667 28.24 -33.63 -6.88
CA ILE A 667 27.69 -33.59 -8.26
C ILE A 667 28.73 -33.06 -9.25
N ASN A 668 29.43 -31.98 -8.93
CA ASN A 668 30.53 -31.47 -9.77
C ASN A 668 31.65 -32.51 -9.90
N GLY A 669 31.96 -33.24 -8.82
CA GLY A 669 32.92 -34.35 -8.85
C GLY A 669 32.52 -35.51 -9.76
N ILE A 670 31.21 -35.78 -9.96
CA ILE A 670 30.74 -36.73 -10.98
C ILE A 670 31.11 -36.21 -12.38
N VAL A 671 30.82 -34.93 -12.65
CA VAL A 671 31.06 -34.33 -13.98
C VAL A 671 32.54 -34.32 -14.31
N ASP A 672 33.39 -33.93 -13.36
CA ASP A 672 34.83 -33.80 -13.57
C ASP A 672 35.55 -35.16 -13.54
N GLY A 673 35.11 -36.09 -12.68
CA GLY A 673 35.78 -37.37 -12.40
C GLY A 673 35.11 -38.61 -13.00
N PHE A 674 34.22 -38.44 -13.98
CA PHE A 674 33.40 -39.54 -14.48
C PHE A 674 34.23 -40.69 -15.07
N LYS A 675 35.36 -40.38 -15.69
CA LYS A 675 36.27 -41.36 -16.30
C LYS A 675 36.90 -42.25 -15.23
N GLU A 676 37.45 -41.63 -14.18
CA GLU A 676 38.09 -42.28 -13.03
C GLU A 676 37.11 -43.15 -12.25
N LEU A 677 35.85 -42.71 -12.13
CA LEU A 677 34.78 -43.49 -11.52
C LEU A 677 34.37 -44.67 -12.41
N SER A 678 34.42 -44.53 -13.73
CA SER A 678 33.96 -45.57 -14.66
C SER A 678 34.93 -46.75 -14.83
N LEU A 679 36.21 -46.57 -14.49
CA LEU A 679 37.23 -47.64 -14.55
C LEU A 679 37.04 -48.74 -13.49
N HIS A 680 36.44 -48.41 -12.35
CA HIS A 680 36.25 -49.35 -11.25
C HIS A 680 34.81 -49.36 -10.78
N GLY A 681 34.09 -50.45 -11.05
CA GLY A 681 32.69 -50.62 -10.62
C GLY A 681 32.51 -50.38 -9.12
N ASN A 682 33.40 -50.90 -8.28
CA ASN A 682 33.36 -50.69 -6.83
C ASN A 682 33.52 -49.21 -6.44
N LYS A 683 34.42 -48.48 -7.10
CA LYS A 683 34.61 -47.03 -6.87
C LYS A 683 33.37 -46.23 -7.28
N LYS A 684 32.76 -46.59 -8.42
CA LYS A 684 31.52 -46.00 -8.91
C LYS A 684 30.36 -46.23 -7.94
N ILE A 685 30.26 -47.44 -7.38
CA ILE A 685 29.27 -47.78 -6.36
C ILE A 685 29.51 -46.98 -5.09
N LEU A 686 30.73 -46.96 -4.55
CA LEU A 686 31.08 -46.18 -3.35
C LEU A 686 30.79 -44.68 -3.51
N TYR A 687 31.17 -44.10 -4.66
CA TYR A 687 30.91 -42.68 -4.92
C TYR A 687 29.43 -42.40 -5.13
N ARG A 688 28.71 -43.28 -5.85
CA ARG A 688 27.25 -43.22 -5.96
C ARG A 688 26.61 -43.26 -4.58
N ASP A 689 27.07 -44.15 -3.71
CA ASP A 689 26.55 -44.31 -2.35
C ASP A 689 26.83 -43.05 -1.51
N GLU A 690 28.00 -42.43 -1.65
CA GLU A 690 28.33 -41.15 -1.02
C GLU A 690 27.44 -40.00 -1.52
N VAL A 691 27.27 -39.87 -2.85
CA VAL A 691 26.35 -38.90 -3.47
C VAL A 691 24.93 -39.13 -2.99
N THR A 692 24.47 -40.38 -2.97
CA THR A 692 23.12 -40.75 -2.53
C THR A 692 22.94 -40.49 -1.04
N LYS A 693 23.96 -40.74 -0.22
CA LYS A 693 23.99 -40.42 1.21
C LYS A 693 23.91 -38.91 1.45
N SER A 694 24.68 -38.12 0.71
CA SER A 694 24.63 -36.65 0.79
C SER A 694 23.29 -36.10 0.29
N ALA A 695 22.75 -36.65 -0.80
CA ALA A 695 21.41 -36.30 -1.29
C ALA A 695 20.32 -36.63 -0.25
N LYS A 696 20.44 -37.77 0.44
CA LYS A 696 19.54 -38.16 1.53
C LYS A 696 19.69 -37.22 2.74
N ALA A 697 20.90 -36.89 3.16
CA ALA A 697 21.16 -35.95 4.26
C ALA A 697 20.59 -34.55 3.93
N TYR A 698 20.82 -34.06 2.72
CA TYR A 698 20.23 -32.82 2.23
C TYR A 698 18.71 -32.88 2.24
N LYS A 699 18.10 -33.95 1.70
CA LYS A 699 16.65 -34.17 1.73
C LYS A 699 16.12 -34.12 3.17
N GLU A 700 16.71 -34.89 4.09
CA GLU A 700 16.27 -34.96 5.48
C GLU A 700 16.38 -33.61 6.19
N LYS A 701 17.54 -32.96 6.12
CA LYS A 701 17.74 -31.63 6.74
C LYS A 701 16.82 -30.58 6.12
N ARG A 702 16.63 -30.61 4.80
CA ARG A 702 15.73 -29.69 4.09
C ARG A 702 14.28 -29.94 4.49
N SER A 703 13.84 -31.19 4.53
CA SER A 703 12.49 -31.55 4.99
C SER A 703 12.26 -31.13 6.43
N VAL A 704 13.23 -31.32 7.34
CA VAL A 704 13.11 -30.84 8.72
C VAL A 704 12.99 -29.31 8.76
N ALA A 705 13.79 -28.57 7.98
CA ALA A 705 13.69 -27.11 7.91
C ALA A 705 12.31 -26.65 7.40
N ASP A 706 11.81 -27.26 6.32
CA ASP A 706 10.51 -26.93 5.74
C ASP A 706 9.36 -27.31 6.70
N ILE A 707 9.41 -28.47 7.37
CA ILE A 707 8.41 -28.87 8.39
C ILE A 707 8.43 -27.92 9.59
N ARG A 708 9.62 -27.54 10.08
CA ARG A 708 9.75 -26.58 11.18
C ARG A 708 9.18 -25.22 10.81
N PHE A 709 9.39 -24.78 9.57
CA PHE A 709 8.79 -23.56 9.05
C PHE A 709 7.27 -23.67 8.91
N ILE A 710 6.74 -24.77 8.38
CA ILE A 710 5.29 -25.04 8.31
C ILE A 710 4.69 -24.98 9.70
N ASN A 711 5.28 -25.63 10.69
CA ASN A 711 4.81 -25.59 12.07
C ASN A 711 4.84 -24.16 12.65
N ALA A 712 5.91 -23.40 12.38
CA ALA A 712 5.99 -22.00 12.78
C ALA A 712 4.90 -21.14 12.11
N PHE A 713 4.65 -21.36 10.82
CA PHE A 713 3.60 -20.70 10.05
C PHE A 713 2.21 -21.03 10.60
N LEU A 714 1.91 -22.31 10.86
CA LEU A 714 0.66 -22.78 11.44
C LEU A 714 0.42 -22.21 12.83
N VAL A 715 1.46 -22.04 13.65
CA VAL A 715 1.35 -21.31 14.93
C VAL A 715 0.91 -19.86 14.68
N GLY A 716 1.55 -19.16 13.74
CA GLY A 716 1.16 -17.79 13.36
C GLY A 716 -0.30 -17.68 12.90
N GLU A 717 -0.73 -18.57 12.01
CA GLU A 717 -2.11 -18.62 11.50
C GLU A 717 -3.12 -18.97 12.61
N SER A 718 -2.78 -19.92 13.48
CA SER A 718 -3.63 -20.31 14.63
C SER A 718 -3.79 -19.17 15.63
N LEU A 719 -2.73 -18.38 15.88
CA LEU A 719 -2.81 -17.20 16.75
C LEU A 719 -3.80 -16.15 16.21
N LEU A 720 -3.97 -16.02 14.89
CA LEU A 720 -5.00 -15.14 14.31
C LEU A 720 -6.42 -15.66 14.53
N LEU A 721 -6.62 -16.97 14.44
CA LEU A 721 -7.92 -17.57 14.76
C LEU A 721 -8.26 -17.41 16.25
N VAL A 722 -7.26 -17.54 17.13
CA VAL A 722 -7.41 -17.25 18.56
C VAL A 722 -7.74 -15.76 18.77
N LEU A 723 -7.07 -14.84 18.07
CA LEU A 723 -7.39 -13.41 18.13
C LEU A 723 -8.85 -13.15 17.74
N LEU A 724 -9.33 -13.78 16.66
CA LEU A 724 -10.70 -13.67 16.21
C LEU A 724 -11.69 -14.16 17.28
N ALA A 725 -11.43 -15.32 17.88
CA ALA A 725 -12.26 -15.87 18.95
C ALA A 725 -12.27 -14.99 20.21
N LEU A 726 -11.10 -14.45 20.60
CA LEU A 726 -10.99 -13.50 21.71
C LEU A 726 -11.81 -12.24 21.42
N VAL A 727 -11.73 -11.68 20.21
CA VAL A 727 -12.54 -10.51 19.85
C VAL A 727 -14.04 -10.84 19.86
N ALA A 728 -14.45 -11.95 19.25
CA ALA A 728 -15.85 -12.34 19.17
C ALA A 728 -16.48 -12.64 20.53
N PHE A 729 -15.75 -13.29 21.45
CA PHE A 729 -16.30 -13.76 22.73
C PHE A 729 -15.96 -12.85 23.91
N CYS A 730 -14.78 -12.23 23.93
CA CYS A 730 -14.34 -11.39 25.05
C CYS A 730 -14.85 -9.96 24.91
N VAL A 731 -14.90 -9.37 23.70
CA VAL A 731 -15.34 -7.96 23.55
C VAL A 731 -16.75 -7.74 24.09
N PRO A 732 -17.78 -8.52 23.73
CA PRO A 732 -19.13 -8.34 24.28
C PRO A 732 -19.20 -8.56 25.81
N LYS A 733 -18.28 -9.35 26.37
CA LYS A 733 -18.26 -9.70 27.81
C LYS A 733 -17.53 -8.68 28.67
N PHE A 734 -16.39 -8.17 28.20
CA PHE A 734 -15.57 -7.19 28.92
C PHE A 734 -15.96 -5.74 28.59
N PHE A 735 -16.55 -5.50 27.42
CA PHE A 735 -17.06 -4.21 26.98
C PHE A 735 -18.55 -4.31 26.64
N PRO A 736 -19.43 -4.54 27.65
CA PRO A 736 -20.87 -4.72 27.43
C PRO A 736 -21.56 -3.47 26.90
N GLU A 737 -20.89 -2.32 26.92
CA GLU A 737 -21.34 -1.06 26.33
C GLU A 737 -21.24 -1.06 24.80
N ILE A 738 -20.42 -1.95 24.23
CA ILE A 738 -20.19 -2.01 22.78
C ILE A 738 -21.28 -2.86 22.13
N PRO A 739 -21.99 -2.32 21.11
CA PRO A 739 -23.02 -3.08 20.42
C PRO A 739 -22.48 -4.35 19.75
N VAL A 740 -23.30 -5.40 19.72
CA VAL A 740 -22.95 -6.69 19.11
C VAL A 740 -22.58 -6.52 17.62
N TYR A 741 -23.27 -5.65 16.90
CA TYR A 741 -22.96 -5.37 15.48
C TYR A 741 -21.55 -4.76 15.32
N THR A 742 -21.09 -3.94 16.28
CA THR A 742 -19.74 -3.38 16.30
C THR A 742 -18.71 -4.49 16.48
N ALA A 743 -18.94 -5.42 17.41
CA ALA A 743 -18.07 -6.59 17.58
C ALA A 743 -18.04 -7.46 16.30
N LEU A 744 -19.18 -7.65 15.63
CA LEU A 744 -19.25 -8.35 14.33
C LEU A 744 -18.45 -7.64 13.23
N ASN A 745 -18.50 -6.30 13.16
CA ASN A 745 -17.68 -5.52 12.23
C ASN A 745 -16.18 -5.76 12.48
N PHE A 746 -15.74 -5.75 13.74
CA PHE A 746 -14.34 -6.09 14.08
C PHE A 746 -13.97 -7.50 13.59
N VAL A 747 -14.83 -8.50 13.81
CA VAL A 747 -14.60 -9.88 13.36
C VAL A 747 -14.47 -9.95 11.83
N ILE A 748 -15.37 -9.33 11.07
CA ILE A 748 -15.33 -9.32 9.59
C ILE A 748 -14.04 -8.66 9.09
N ILE A 749 -13.65 -7.54 9.71
CA ILE A 749 -12.44 -6.80 9.34
C ILE A 749 -11.17 -7.60 9.67
N LEU A 750 -11.12 -8.31 10.80
CA LEU A 750 -10.01 -9.18 11.16
C LEU A 750 -9.92 -10.42 10.26
N LEU A 751 -11.04 -10.98 9.81
CA LEU A 751 -11.05 -12.05 8.81
C LEU A 751 -10.39 -11.60 7.50
N TYR A 752 -10.66 -10.36 7.07
CA TYR A 752 -10.00 -9.78 5.90
C TYR A 752 -8.48 -9.66 6.09
N MET A 753 -8.02 -9.35 7.30
CA MET A 753 -6.59 -9.23 7.61
C MET A 753 -5.79 -10.53 7.49
N ILE A 754 -6.44 -11.71 7.47
CA ILE A 754 -5.75 -13.01 7.35
C ILE A 754 -4.85 -13.04 6.11
N GLY A 755 -5.32 -12.56 4.95
CA GLY A 755 -4.53 -12.56 3.71
C GLY A 755 -3.28 -11.67 3.78
N PRO A 756 -3.41 -10.37 4.11
CA PRO A 756 -2.27 -9.48 4.31
C PRO A 756 -1.28 -10.01 5.35
N ILE A 757 -1.74 -10.54 6.48
CA ILE A 757 -0.87 -11.08 7.52
C ILE A 757 -0.13 -12.33 7.01
N ASN A 758 -0.82 -13.29 6.41
CA ASN A 758 -0.16 -14.49 5.84
C ASN A 758 0.92 -14.12 4.81
N THR A 759 0.69 -13.05 4.05
CA THR A 759 1.69 -12.50 3.12
C THR A 759 2.91 -11.93 3.86
N ILE A 760 2.70 -11.18 4.95
CA ILE A 760 3.79 -10.66 5.80
C ILE A 760 4.60 -11.81 6.39
N LEU A 761 3.92 -12.79 7.00
CA LEU A 761 4.54 -13.97 7.62
C LEU A 761 5.33 -14.79 6.59
N GLY A 762 4.75 -15.04 5.42
CA GLY A 762 5.37 -15.80 4.32
C GLY A 762 6.54 -15.09 3.63
N SER A 763 6.67 -13.76 3.78
CA SER A 763 7.73 -12.97 3.15
C SER A 763 9.09 -13.10 3.87
N VAL A 764 9.09 -13.47 5.16
CA VAL A 764 10.30 -13.47 6.01
C VAL A 764 11.45 -14.32 5.43
N PRO A 765 11.24 -15.60 5.02
CA PRO A 765 12.34 -16.41 4.48
C PRO A 765 12.91 -15.85 3.18
N GLN A 766 12.06 -15.26 2.34
CA GLN A 766 12.45 -14.69 1.04
C GLN A 766 13.30 -13.42 1.21
N LEU A 767 13.02 -12.61 2.25
CA LEU A 767 13.85 -11.45 2.60
C LEU A 767 15.22 -11.86 3.17
N LEU A 768 15.26 -12.94 3.96
CA LEU A 768 16.53 -13.49 4.44
C LEU A 768 17.38 -14.02 3.28
N GLN A 769 16.76 -14.72 2.33
CA GLN A 769 17.45 -15.20 1.12
C GLN A 769 17.96 -14.04 0.27
N PHE A 770 17.15 -12.99 0.08
CA PHE A 770 17.56 -11.76 -0.59
C PHE A 770 18.82 -11.16 0.03
N LYS A 771 18.80 -10.94 1.36
CA LYS A 771 19.93 -10.34 2.08
C LYS A 771 21.22 -11.11 1.84
N ILE A 772 21.15 -12.44 1.86
CA ILE A 772 22.31 -13.30 1.69
C ILE A 772 22.81 -13.28 0.23
N ALA A 773 21.91 -13.41 -0.74
CA ALA A 773 22.27 -13.34 -2.17
C ALA A 773 22.91 -11.98 -2.50
N TRP A 774 22.34 -10.89 -1.98
CA TRP A 774 22.90 -9.55 -2.12
C TRP A 774 24.32 -9.44 -1.53
N GLN A 775 24.53 -9.93 -0.30
CA GLN A 775 25.86 -9.94 0.33
C GLN A 775 26.89 -10.75 -0.44
N LYS A 776 26.50 -11.89 -1.03
CA LYS A 776 27.39 -12.69 -1.86
C LYS A 776 27.80 -11.97 -3.14
N ILE A 777 26.85 -11.37 -3.85
CA ILE A 777 27.15 -10.61 -5.07
C ILE A 777 28.08 -9.43 -4.76
N GLN A 778 27.81 -8.70 -3.68
CA GLN A 778 28.68 -7.59 -3.25
C GLN A 778 30.09 -8.06 -2.91
N THR A 779 30.21 -9.15 -2.13
CA THR A 779 31.50 -9.77 -1.80
C THR A 779 32.24 -10.24 -3.06
N PHE A 780 31.54 -10.86 -4.00
CA PHE A 780 32.11 -11.34 -5.27
C PHE A 780 32.59 -10.16 -6.14
N LEU A 781 31.77 -9.11 -6.28
CA LEU A 781 32.16 -7.88 -7.00
C LEU A 781 33.37 -7.19 -6.37
N ALA A 782 33.52 -7.24 -5.05
CA ALA A 782 34.66 -6.66 -4.34
C ALA A 782 35.94 -7.49 -4.50
N GLN A 783 35.83 -8.81 -4.61
CA GLN A 783 36.97 -9.73 -4.78
C GLN A 783 37.57 -9.71 -6.20
N ILE A 784 36.82 -9.23 -7.19
CA ILE A 784 37.23 -9.20 -8.58
C ILE A 784 37.75 -7.80 -8.91
N PRO A 785 39.08 -7.58 -9.01
CA PRO A 785 39.61 -6.27 -9.37
C PRO A 785 39.38 -6.02 -10.88
N ALA A 786 38.91 -4.83 -11.24
CA ALA A 786 38.83 -4.41 -12.65
C ALA A 786 40.14 -3.72 -12.99
N ASN A 787 41.12 -4.52 -13.41
CA ASN A 787 42.48 -4.05 -13.67
C ASN A 787 42.77 -3.90 -15.16
N GLN A 788 41.82 -4.25 -16.04
CA GLN A 788 41.93 -4.06 -17.48
C GLN A 788 40.83 -3.12 -17.98
N ASP A 789 41.21 -2.15 -18.80
CA ASP A 789 40.27 -1.25 -19.47
C ASP A 789 39.87 -1.84 -20.84
N LEU A 790 38.68 -2.43 -20.89
CA LEU A 790 38.13 -3.03 -22.12
C LEU A 790 37.78 -1.99 -23.21
N HIS A 791 37.78 -0.69 -22.90
CA HIS A 791 37.49 0.36 -23.87
C HIS A 791 38.72 0.84 -24.64
N LYS A 792 39.92 0.53 -24.16
CA LYS A 792 41.16 0.84 -24.88
C LYS A 792 41.43 -0.29 -25.87
N LYS A 793 41.07 -0.09 -27.14
CA LYS A 793 41.57 -0.96 -28.21
C LYS A 793 43.10 -1.01 -28.09
N THR A 794 43.65 -2.20 -27.94
CA THR A 794 45.07 -2.47 -28.15
C THR A 794 45.42 -1.91 -29.53
N GLY A 795 46.50 -1.12 -29.62
CA GLY A 795 46.88 -0.45 -30.88
C GLY A 795 47.12 -1.46 -32.00
N GLU A 796 47.06 -1.03 -33.27
CA GLU A 796 47.42 -1.90 -34.39
C GLU A 796 48.82 -2.49 -34.17
N VAL A 797 48.85 -3.81 -34.01
CA VAL A 797 50.07 -4.58 -33.85
C VAL A 797 50.86 -4.49 -35.15
N THR A 798 52.12 -4.10 -35.08
CA THR A 798 52.99 -4.14 -36.26
C THR A 798 53.19 -5.59 -36.68
N SER A 799 52.81 -5.93 -37.91
CA SER A 799 53.03 -7.27 -38.48
C SER A 799 54.52 -7.66 -38.57
N LEU A 800 55.42 -6.67 -38.55
CA LEU A 800 56.86 -6.87 -38.66
C LEU A 800 57.55 -6.85 -37.28
N VAL A 801 57.59 -8.00 -36.60
CA VAL A 801 58.35 -8.21 -35.36
C VAL A 801 59.74 -8.77 -35.70
N LYS A 802 60.79 -8.01 -35.40
CA LYS A 802 62.21 -8.40 -35.54
C LYS A 802 62.74 -9.16 -34.34
N SER A 803 62.33 -8.81 -33.13
CA SER A 803 62.73 -9.54 -31.92
C SER A 803 61.78 -9.32 -30.73
N ILE A 804 61.75 -10.31 -29.84
CA ILE A 804 61.19 -10.23 -28.49
C ILE A 804 62.32 -10.39 -27.48
N LYS A 805 62.43 -9.47 -26.50
CA LYS A 805 63.47 -9.48 -25.47
C LYS A 805 62.84 -9.39 -24.07
N LEU A 806 63.18 -10.33 -23.18
CA LEU A 806 62.88 -10.31 -21.76
C LEU A 806 64.13 -9.84 -21.02
N GLU A 807 63.99 -8.83 -20.16
CA GLU A 807 65.09 -8.27 -19.37
C GLU A 807 64.74 -8.28 -17.89
N GLN A 808 65.48 -9.07 -17.11
CA GLN A 808 65.32 -9.24 -15.66
C GLN A 808 63.90 -9.61 -15.22
N VAL A 809 63.14 -10.32 -16.05
CA VAL A 809 61.74 -10.64 -15.77
C VAL A 809 61.65 -11.61 -14.60
N LYS A 810 60.94 -11.23 -13.52
CA LYS A 810 60.65 -12.09 -12.37
C LYS A 810 59.16 -12.15 -12.04
N PHE A 811 58.76 -13.27 -11.45
CA PHE A 811 57.40 -13.50 -10.97
C PHE A 811 57.39 -14.37 -9.72
N HIS A 812 56.57 -14.00 -8.73
CA HIS A 812 56.42 -14.69 -7.46
C HIS A 812 54.96 -15.16 -7.26
N TYR A 813 54.79 -16.44 -6.96
CA TYR A 813 53.49 -16.96 -6.56
C TYR A 813 53.17 -16.54 -5.12
N LYS A 814 52.30 -15.55 -4.95
CA LYS A 814 51.77 -15.17 -3.63
C LYS A 814 50.78 -16.23 -3.13
N ASN A 815 51.24 -17.17 -2.29
CA ASN A 815 50.41 -18.15 -1.58
C ASN A 815 50.48 -17.94 -0.06
N ALA A 816 49.38 -18.24 0.64
CA ALA A 816 49.24 -18.07 2.09
C ALA A 816 49.94 -19.17 2.93
N GLU A 817 50.40 -20.25 2.30
CA GLU A 817 51.05 -21.40 2.95
C GLU A 817 52.45 -21.65 2.33
N ASN A 818 53.43 -20.87 2.79
CA ASN A 818 54.86 -21.20 2.96
C ASN A 818 55.61 -22.06 1.92
N ASN A 819 55.44 -21.83 0.61
CA ASN A 819 56.43 -22.23 -0.41
C ASN A 819 56.50 -21.17 -1.51
N ASP A 820 57.49 -20.28 -1.44
CA ASP A 820 57.73 -19.21 -2.41
C ASP A 820 58.40 -19.77 -3.68
N PHE A 821 57.61 -20.34 -4.59
CA PHE A 821 58.09 -20.63 -5.94
C PHE A 821 58.13 -19.33 -6.78
N SER A 822 59.30 -19.01 -7.31
CA SER A 822 59.54 -17.85 -8.17
C SER A 822 60.11 -18.25 -9.52
N VAL A 823 59.72 -17.53 -10.58
CA VAL A 823 60.32 -17.64 -11.90
C VAL A 823 61.15 -16.40 -12.17
N GLY A 824 62.42 -16.57 -12.56
CA GLY A 824 63.34 -15.49 -12.92
C GLY A 824 64.46 -15.22 -11.90
N PRO A 825 65.34 -14.23 -12.16
CA PRO A 825 65.27 -13.29 -13.30
C PRO A 825 65.56 -13.97 -14.64
N ILE A 826 64.69 -13.71 -15.62
CA ILE A 826 64.83 -14.23 -16.99
C ILE A 826 65.40 -13.14 -17.89
N ASN A 827 66.49 -13.47 -18.58
CA ASN A 827 67.05 -12.66 -19.67
C ASN A 827 67.07 -13.53 -20.93
N LEU A 828 66.31 -13.13 -21.95
CA LEU A 828 66.14 -13.92 -23.17
C LEU A 828 65.83 -12.98 -24.34
N GLU A 829 66.52 -13.14 -25.46
CA GLU A 829 66.19 -12.45 -26.72
C GLU A 829 65.98 -13.48 -27.82
N ILE A 830 64.87 -13.36 -28.55
CA ILE A 830 64.52 -14.24 -29.68
C ILE A 830 64.26 -13.35 -30.89
N LYS A 831 64.93 -13.64 -32.00
CA LYS A 831 64.83 -12.88 -33.25
C LYS A 831 63.86 -13.55 -34.23
N SER A 832 63.33 -12.75 -35.16
CA SER A 832 62.53 -13.19 -36.30
C SER A 832 63.24 -14.31 -37.06
N GLY A 833 62.49 -15.36 -37.40
CA GLY A 833 63.05 -16.55 -38.05
C GLY A 833 63.88 -17.45 -37.11
N GLN A 834 63.73 -17.31 -35.78
CA GLN A 834 64.28 -18.28 -34.83
C GLN A 834 63.20 -19.19 -34.26
N ILE A 835 63.58 -20.45 -34.06
CA ILE A 835 62.84 -21.48 -33.33
C ILE A 835 63.56 -21.72 -32.01
N VAL A 836 62.85 -21.54 -30.89
CA VAL A 836 63.37 -21.75 -29.55
C VAL A 836 62.59 -22.86 -28.87
N PHE A 837 63.30 -23.86 -28.36
CA PHE A 837 62.72 -24.92 -27.56
C PHE A 837 62.94 -24.64 -26.07
N ILE A 838 61.88 -24.73 -25.29
CA ILE A 838 61.92 -24.63 -23.82
C ILE A 838 61.67 -26.02 -23.24
N ILE A 839 62.67 -26.56 -22.57
CA ILE A 839 62.69 -27.92 -22.01
C ILE A 839 62.83 -27.84 -20.49
N GLY A 840 62.57 -28.93 -19.77
CA GLY A 840 62.76 -28.98 -18.30
C GLY A 840 61.75 -29.89 -17.62
N GLY A 841 61.97 -30.25 -16.36
CA GLY A 841 61.08 -31.14 -15.61
C GLY A 841 59.66 -30.58 -15.41
N ASN A 842 58.74 -31.44 -14.95
CA ASN A 842 57.42 -30.98 -14.50
C ASN A 842 57.60 -30.06 -13.27
N GLY A 843 56.87 -28.95 -13.24
CA GLY A 843 57.00 -27.96 -12.16
C GLY A 843 58.22 -27.03 -12.25
N SER A 844 59.06 -27.11 -13.29
CA SER A 844 60.24 -26.24 -13.40
C SER A 844 59.94 -24.77 -13.74
N GLY A 845 58.70 -24.44 -14.11
CA GLY A 845 58.25 -23.08 -14.42
C GLY A 845 57.99 -22.79 -15.90
N LYS A 846 58.07 -23.78 -16.80
CA LYS A 846 57.88 -23.61 -18.27
C LYS A 846 56.56 -22.90 -18.64
N THR A 847 55.42 -23.42 -18.17
CA THR A 847 54.10 -22.82 -18.43
C THR A 847 53.96 -21.45 -17.77
N THR A 848 54.61 -21.21 -16.62
CA THR A 848 54.62 -19.88 -15.99
C THR A 848 55.40 -18.89 -16.85
N LEU A 849 56.55 -19.30 -17.41
CA LEU A 849 57.30 -18.51 -18.37
C LEU A 849 56.48 -18.23 -19.64
N ALA A 850 55.75 -19.21 -20.17
CA ALA A 850 54.84 -18.99 -21.29
C ALA A 850 53.73 -17.97 -20.98
N LYS A 851 53.12 -18.05 -19.79
CA LYS A 851 52.12 -17.07 -19.33
C LYS A 851 52.71 -15.66 -19.17
N LEU A 852 53.98 -15.54 -18.77
CA LEU A 852 54.69 -14.24 -18.67
C LEU A 852 55.05 -13.66 -20.04
N ILE A 853 55.62 -14.48 -20.94
CA ILE A 853 56.02 -14.07 -22.30
C ILE A 853 54.81 -13.58 -23.11
N THR A 854 53.67 -14.27 -22.96
CA THR A 854 52.40 -13.91 -23.64
C THR A 854 51.64 -12.78 -22.98
N GLY A 855 52.05 -12.34 -21.78
CA GLY A 855 51.36 -11.30 -21.02
C GLY A 855 50.08 -11.74 -20.30
N LEU A 856 49.75 -13.04 -20.28
CA LEU A 856 48.67 -13.58 -19.44
C LEU A 856 48.93 -13.32 -17.95
N TYR A 857 50.20 -13.36 -17.55
CA TYR A 857 50.69 -12.91 -16.25
C TYR A 857 51.54 -11.63 -16.43
N SER A 858 51.38 -10.69 -15.50
CA SER A 858 52.27 -9.55 -15.38
C SER A 858 53.50 -9.95 -14.55
N SER A 859 54.69 -9.49 -14.96
CA SER A 859 55.91 -9.66 -14.19
C SER A 859 55.93 -8.74 -12.96
N ASP A 860 56.45 -9.22 -11.83
CA ASP A 860 56.66 -8.40 -10.63
C ASP A 860 57.87 -7.47 -10.78
N GLU A 861 58.92 -7.94 -11.48
CA GLU A 861 60.12 -7.19 -11.82
C GLU A 861 60.53 -7.44 -13.28
N GLY A 862 61.32 -6.54 -13.85
CA GLY A 862 61.81 -6.64 -15.22
C GLY A 862 60.84 -6.07 -16.27
N THR A 863 61.18 -6.24 -17.55
CA THR A 863 60.38 -5.70 -18.68
C THR A 863 60.52 -6.57 -19.92
N VAL A 864 59.43 -6.68 -20.69
CA VAL A 864 59.41 -7.32 -22.01
C VAL A 864 59.45 -6.24 -23.10
N PHE A 865 60.25 -6.46 -24.13
CA PHE A 865 60.42 -5.56 -25.26
C PHE A 865 60.06 -6.28 -26.57
N ILE A 866 59.35 -5.59 -27.46
CA ILE A 866 59.14 -5.99 -28.86
C ILE A 866 59.85 -4.96 -29.74
N ASN A 867 60.75 -5.37 -30.63
CA ASN A 867 61.54 -4.44 -31.47
C ASN A 867 62.27 -3.35 -30.65
N ASN A 868 62.81 -3.71 -29.48
CA ASN A 868 63.42 -2.80 -28.50
C ASN A 868 62.48 -1.73 -27.90
N MET A 869 61.19 -1.79 -28.16
CA MET A 869 60.18 -0.96 -27.50
C MET A 869 59.62 -1.69 -26.29
N LYS A 870 59.55 -1.01 -25.15
CA LYS A 870 58.93 -1.53 -23.94
C LYS A 870 57.44 -1.81 -24.22
N THR A 871 57.01 -3.05 -24.01
CA THR A 871 55.63 -3.47 -24.26
C THR A 871 54.95 -3.83 -22.95
N ASP A 872 53.75 -3.30 -22.77
CA ASP A 872 52.91 -3.63 -21.62
C ASP A 872 52.38 -5.08 -21.73
N SER A 873 52.32 -5.80 -20.62
CA SER A 873 51.83 -7.18 -20.56
C SER A 873 50.43 -7.32 -21.16
N HIS A 874 49.59 -6.29 -21.02
CA HIS A 874 48.24 -6.27 -21.60
C HIS A 874 48.20 -6.28 -23.13
N CYS A 875 49.25 -5.80 -23.80
CA CYS A 875 49.33 -5.75 -25.25
C CYS A 875 50.15 -6.89 -25.85
N LEU A 876 50.91 -7.64 -25.02
CA LEU A 876 51.78 -8.71 -25.50
C LEU A 876 50.99 -9.79 -26.24
N GLY A 877 49.84 -10.21 -25.71
CA GLY A 877 49.04 -11.30 -26.29
C GLY A 877 48.63 -11.08 -27.75
N GLU A 878 48.50 -9.83 -28.20
CA GLU A 878 48.13 -9.49 -29.58
C GLU A 878 49.21 -9.84 -30.62
N TYR A 879 50.45 -10.08 -30.17
CA TYR A 879 51.55 -10.54 -31.03
C TYR A 879 51.62 -12.07 -31.14
N PHE A 880 50.80 -12.81 -30.39
CA PHE A 880 50.92 -14.26 -30.25
C PHE A 880 49.70 -15.00 -30.80
N SER A 881 49.99 -16.06 -31.54
CA SER A 881 49.08 -17.18 -31.74
C SER A 881 49.56 -18.35 -30.90
N THR A 882 48.69 -18.90 -30.05
CA THR A 882 49.10 -19.88 -29.04
C THR A 882 48.26 -21.14 -29.03
N VAL A 883 48.90 -22.26 -28.73
CA VAL A 883 48.21 -23.48 -28.30
C VAL A 883 48.77 -23.90 -26.95
N PHE A 884 48.08 -23.51 -25.87
CA PHE A 884 48.42 -23.87 -24.50
C PHE A 884 48.04 -25.33 -24.16
N SER A 885 48.60 -25.89 -23.10
CA SER A 885 48.17 -27.17 -22.52
C SER A 885 47.67 -26.94 -21.08
N PRO A 886 46.36 -27.08 -20.79
CA PRO A 886 45.25 -27.34 -21.71
C PRO A 886 44.82 -26.09 -22.52
N PHE A 887 44.23 -26.29 -23.70
CA PHE A 887 43.63 -25.24 -24.55
C PHE A 887 42.11 -25.33 -24.62
N HIS A 888 41.48 -24.25 -25.10
CA HIS A 888 40.05 -24.18 -25.39
C HIS A 888 39.81 -23.81 -26.87
N LEU A 889 38.78 -24.39 -27.49
CA LEU A 889 38.32 -24.02 -28.83
C LEU A 889 36.90 -23.47 -28.71
N PHE A 890 36.70 -22.24 -29.16
CA PHE A 890 35.38 -21.67 -29.32
C PHE A 890 34.76 -22.18 -30.62
N GLU A 891 33.44 -22.36 -30.65
CA GLU A 891 32.75 -22.70 -31.92
C GLU A 891 32.88 -21.58 -32.96
N LYS A 892 32.92 -20.32 -32.50
CA LYS A 892 33.11 -19.14 -33.34
C LYS A 892 34.56 -18.66 -33.25
N LEU A 893 35.12 -18.31 -34.40
CA LEU A 893 36.39 -17.62 -34.54
C LEU A 893 36.20 -16.14 -34.21
N TYR A 894 36.81 -15.71 -33.11
CA TYR A 894 36.82 -14.30 -32.69
C TYR A 894 38.12 -13.65 -33.17
N ASN A 895 38.04 -12.37 -33.59
CA ASN A 895 39.17 -11.60 -34.12
C ASN A 895 39.83 -12.17 -35.40
N ILE A 896 39.12 -13.02 -36.15
CA ILE A 896 39.53 -13.53 -37.46
C ILE A 896 38.41 -13.24 -38.44
N ASP A 897 38.73 -12.54 -39.53
CA ASP A 897 37.83 -12.38 -40.65
C ASP A 897 38.11 -13.46 -41.70
N CYS A 898 37.13 -14.37 -41.92
CA CYS A 898 37.23 -15.44 -42.90
C CYS A 898 36.58 -15.09 -44.25
N THR A 899 35.99 -13.90 -44.41
CA THR A 899 35.14 -13.57 -45.58
C THR A 899 35.88 -13.72 -46.92
N ASP A 900 37.21 -13.57 -46.92
CA ASP A 900 38.08 -13.75 -48.10
C ASP A 900 39.21 -14.77 -47.87
N LYS A 901 39.05 -15.71 -46.91
CA LYS A 901 40.07 -16.71 -46.57
C LYS A 901 39.72 -18.14 -47.00
N ASP A 902 38.72 -18.34 -47.84
CA ASP A 902 38.24 -19.68 -48.23
C ASP A 902 39.35 -20.57 -48.80
N GLU A 903 40.20 -20.04 -49.69
CA GLU A 903 41.33 -20.79 -50.24
C GLU A 903 42.34 -21.20 -49.15
N ALA A 904 42.67 -20.28 -48.24
CA ALA A 904 43.57 -20.54 -47.12
C ALA A 904 42.96 -21.57 -46.15
N ILE A 905 41.67 -21.45 -45.85
CA ILE A 905 40.92 -22.38 -45.00
C ILE A 905 40.95 -23.78 -45.60
N GLN A 906 40.61 -23.93 -46.89
CA GLN A 906 40.65 -25.23 -47.57
C GLN A 906 42.07 -25.79 -47.63
N LYS A 907 43.07 -24.95 -47.91
CA LYS A 907 44.48 -25.33 -47.86
C LYS A 907 44.87 -25.88 -46.50
N TYR A 908 44.57 -25.18 -45.40
CA TYR A 908 44.95 -25.60 -44.05
C TYR A 908 44.12 -26.79 -43.54
N LEU A 909 42.83 -26.87 -43.88
CA LEU A 909 42.00 -28.03 -43.59
C LEU A 909 42.54 -29.29 -44.26
N LYS A 910 43.02 -29.18 -45.49
CA LYS A 910 43.68 -30.29 -46.20
C LYS A 910 45.05 -30.61 -45.61
N LEU A 911 45.88 -29.58 -45.36
CA LEU A 911 47.22 -29.72 -44.78
C LEU A 911 47.20 -30.43 -43.42
N LEU A 912 46.15 -30.20 -42.62
CA LEU A 912 46.01 -30.73 -41.27
C LEU A 912 45.07 -31.95 -41.19
N ASP A 913 44.62 -32.47 -42.34
CA ASP A 913 43.73 -33.63 -42.46
C ASP A 913 42.41 -33.50 -41.67
N LEU A 914 41.78 -32.33 -41.85
CA LEU A 914 40.50 -31.95 -41.24
C LEU A 914 39.40 -31.69 -42.29
N GLU A 915 39.73 -31.62 -43.58
CA GLU A 915 38.80 -31.29 -44.68
C GLU A 915 37.51 -32.14 -44.70
N LYS A 916 37.61 -33.42 -44.31
CA LYS A 916 36.47 -34.36 -44.29
C LYS A 916 35.64 -34.28 -43.00
N LYS A 917 36.07 -33.48 -42.02
CA LYS A 917 35.52 -33.46 -40.65
C LYS A 917 34.99 -32.09 -40.24
N VAL A 918 35.65 -31.03 -40.68
CA VAL A 918 35.35 -29.65 -40.27
C VAL A 918 35.19 -28.79 -41.51
N THR A 919 34.17 -27.96 -41.52
CA THR A 919 33.99 -26.85 -42.45
C THR A 919 33.85 -25.57 -41.63
N ILE A 920 34.19 -24.43 -42.23
CA ILE A 920 34.10 -23.12 -41.56
C ILE A 920 33.15 -22.25 -42.39
N ASN A 921 32.02 -21.86 -41.80
CA ASN A 921 31.03 -20.99 -42.42
C ASN A 921 30.71 -19.85 -41.45
N ASP A 922 30.61 -18.60 -41.93
CA ASP A 922 30.31 -17.41 -41.10
C ASP A 922 31.21 -17.28 -39.85
N ASN A 923 32.52 -17.49 -40.01
CA ASN A 923 33.51 -17.52 -38.93
C ASN A 923 33.19 -18.57 -37.84
N LYS A 924 32.47 -19.64 -38.17
CA LYS A 924 32.07 -20.69 -37.22
C LYS A 924 32.49 -22.07 -37.72
N TYR A 925 33.11 -22.87 -36.84
CA TYR A 925 33.36 -24.28 -37.11
C TYR A 925 32.05 -25.07 -37.15
N SER A 926 31.92 -26.01 -38.09
CA SER A 926 30.77 -26.92 -38.15
C SER A 926 30.72 -27.89 -36.97
N THR A 927 31.88 -28.24 -36.39
CA THR A 927 31.99 -29.02 -35.15
C THR A 927 33.35 -28.80 -34.47
N ILE A 928 33.36 -28.84 -33.14
CA ILE A 928 34.58 -28.91 -32.30
C ILE A 928 34.68 -30.25 -31.56
N ASN A 929 33.71 -31.14 -31.74
CA ASN A 929 33.67 -32.45 -31.11
C ASN A 929 34.55 -33.44 -31.90
N LEU A 930 35.86 -33.34 -31.71
CA LEU A 930 36.89 -34.10 -32.43
C LEU A 930 37.79 -34.88 -31.45
N SER A 931 38.60 -35.80 -31.97
CA SER A 931 39.63 -36.47 -31.16
C SER A 931 40.64 -35.46 -30.60
N ALA A 932 41.38 -35.80 -29.53
CA ALA A 932 42.33 -34.87 -28.92
C ALA A 932 43.39 -34.35 -29.92
N GLY A 933 43.96 -35.24 -30.73
CA GLY A 933 44.91 -34.89 -31.79
C GLY A 933 44.28 -33.99 -32.87
N GLN A 934 43.04 -34.29 -33.30
CA GLN A 934 42.30 -33.45 -34.26
C GLN A 934 41.94 -32.08 -33.69
N ARG A 935 41.57 -31.99 -32.41
CA ARG A 935 41.33 -30.71 -31.74
C ARG A 935 42.61 -29.87 -31.66
N LYS A 936 43.77 -30.48 -31.36
CA LYS A 936 45.07 -29.78 -31.39
C LYS A 936 45.45 -29.32 -32.80
N ARG A 937 45.14 -30.10 -33.85
CA ARG A 937 45.30 -29.69 -35.25
C ARG A 937 44.36 -28.53 -35.60
N LEU A 938 43.11 -28.58 -35.15
CA LEU A 938 42.16 -27.48 -35.37
C LEU A 938 42.60 -26.19 -34.64
N ALA A 939 43.17 -26.30 -33.43
CA ALA A 939 43.78 -25.16 -32.75
C ALA A 939 45.00 -24.61 -33.51
N LEU A 940 45.82 -25.48 -34.12
CA LEU A 940 46.93 -25.04 -34.98
C LEU A 940 46.43 -24.35 -36.25
N LEU A 941 45.34 -24.84 -36.85
CA LEU A 941 44.66 -24.18 -37.97
C LEU A 941 44.23 -22.76 -37.57
N GLN A 942 43.66 -22.60 -36.38
CA GLN A 942 43.30 -21.27 -35.88
C GLN A 942 44.52 -20.34 -35.81
N CYS A 943 45.66 -20.81 -35.31
CA CYS A 943 46.90 -20.03 -35.30
C CYS A 943 47.38 -19.62 -36.70
N TYR A 944 47.18 -20.48 -37.71
CA TYR A 944 47.46 -20.10 -39.11
C TYR A 944 46.51 -19.05 -39.66
N LEU A 945 45.23 -19.10 -39.28
CA LEU A 945 44.25 -18.10 -39.69
C LEU A 945 44.45 -16.75 -39.00
N GLU A 946 44.92 -16.76 -37.75
CA GLU A 946 45.31 -15.57 -36.98
C GLU A 946 46.57 -14.91 -37.57
N ASP A 947 47.51 -15.71 -38.10
CA ASP A 947 48.75 -15.28 -38.76
C ASP A 947 49.65 -14.33 -37.92
N SER A 948 49.69 -14.55 -36.60
CA SER A 948 50.49 -13.73 -35.67
C SER A 948 52.00 -13.77 -35.99
N PRO A 949 52.77 -12.73 -35.61
CA PRO A 949 54.23 -12.73 -35.81
C PRO A 949 54.99 -13.69 -34.89
N ILE A 950 54.41 -14.05 -33.74
CA ILE A 950 55.00 -14.97 -32.75
C ILE A 950 54.05 -16.15 -32.52
N TYR A 951 54.58 -17.37 -32.57
CA TYR A 951 53.85 -18.60 -32.25
C TYR A 951 54.38 -19.21 -30.96
N LEU A 952 53.46 -19.58 -30.04
CA LEU A 952 53.81 -20.33 -28.84
C LEU A 952 53.03 -21.65 -28.78
N PHE A 953 53.76 -22.75 -28.77
CA PHE A 953 53.19 -24.10 -28.68
C PHE A 953 53.60 -24.75 -27.37
N ASP A 954 52.66 -24.92 -26.45
CA ASP A 954 52.89 -25.59 -25.17
C ASP A 954 52.52 -27.07 -25.29
N GLU A 955 53.54 -27.94 -25.41
CA GLU A 955 53.37 -29.39 -25.52
C GLU A 955 52.42 -29.84 -26.65
N TRP A 956 52.38 -29.09 -27.76
CA TRP A 956 51.46 -29.36 -28.86
C TRP A 956 51.64 -30.79 -29.41
N ALA A 957 52.89 -31.22 -29.62
CA ALA A 957 53.21 -32.50 -30.24
C ALA A 957 53.01 -33.74 -29.34
N ALA A 958 52.83 -33.55 -28.03
CA ALA A 958 52.74 -34.64 -27.06
C ALA A 958 51.60 -35.63 -27.33
N ASP A 959 50.45 -35.13 -27.82
CA ASP A 959 49.26 -35.95 -28.12
C ASP A 959 49.09 -36.27 -29.62
N GLN A 960 50.11 -36.01 -30.45
CA GLN A 960 50.11 -36.35 -31.87
C GLN A 960 50.75 -37.71 -32.12
N ASP A 961 50.30 -38.38 -33.18
CA ASP A 961 50.95 -39.58 -33.68
C ASP A 961 52.36 -39.26 -34.23
N PRO A 962 53.27 -40.24 -34.31
CA PRO A 962 54.65 -40.02 -34.74
C PRO A 962 54.77 -39.33 -36.11
N SER A 963 53.86 -39.62 -37.05
CA SER A 963 53.90 -39.03 -38.39
C SER A 963 53.58 -37.54 -38.35
N TYR A 964 52.55 -37.14 -37.59
CA TYR A 964 52.21 -35.72 -37.41
C TYR A 964 53.18 -34.97 -36.50
N ARG A 965 53.77 -35.66 -35.52
CA ARG A 965 54.87 -35.10 -34.71
C ARG A 965 56.07 -34.77 -35.58
N HIS A 966 56.49 -35.72 -36.42
CA HIS A 966 57.57 -35.50 -37.38
C HIS A 966 57.22 -34.39 -38.37
N PHE A 967 56.00 -34.38 -38.90
CA PHE A 967 55.50 -33.33 -39.79
C PHE A 967 55.53 -31.94 -39.13
N PHE A 968 55.10 -31.84 -37.88
CA PHE A 968 55.15 -30.59 -37.12
C PHE A 968 56.59 -30.07 -36.97
N TYR A 969 57.51 -30.88 -36.44
CA TYR A 969 58.89 -30.43 -36.21
C TYR A 969 59.72 -30.26 -37.49
N ARG A 970 59.62 -31.17 -38.47
CA ARG A 970 60.47 -31.16 -39.67
C ARG A 970 59.87 -30.39 -40.84
N THR A 971 58.56 -30.12 -40.83
CA THR A 971 57.88 -29.38 -41.91
C THR A 971 57.30 -28.06 -41.43
N LEU A 972 56.39 -28.08 -40.46
CA LEU A 972 55.63 -26.87 -40.08
C LEU A 972 56.50 -25.82 -39.38
N LEU A 973 57.32 -26.20 -38.39
CA LEU A 973 58.18 -25.20 -37.72
C LEU A 973 59.21 -24.57 -38.67
N PRO A 974 59.91 -25.34 -39.55
CA PRO A 974 60.78 -24.76 -40.57
C PRO A 974 60.03 -23.89 -41.58
N GLU A 975 58.77 -24.18 -41.91
CA GLU A 975 57.95 -23.33 -42.77
C GLU A 975 57.64 -21.99 -42.08
N MET A 976 57.22 -22.01 -40.81
CA MET A 976 57.04 -20.79 -40.01
C MET A 976 58.33 -19.98 -39.90
N ARG A 977 59.47 -20.65 -39.71
CA ARG A 977 60.81 -20.02 -39.73
C ARG A 977 61.07 -19.31 -41.06
N LYS A 978 60.82 -19.97 -42.20
CA LYS A 978 61.01 -19.39 -43.54
C LYS A 978 60.10 -18.18 -43.79
N GLN A 979 58.92 -18.16 -43.16
CA GLN A 979 58.00 -17.03 -43.19
C GLN A 979 58.42 -15.88 -42.24
N GLY A 980 59.57 -15.99 -41.57
CA GLY A 980 60.08 -14.97 -40.65
C GLY A 980 59.38 -14.93 -39.29
N LYS A 981 58.58 -15.95 -38.96
CA LYS A 981 57.88 -16.02 -37.67
C LYS A 981 58.85 -16.35 -36.55
N ILE A 982 58.55 -15.85 -35.34
CA ILE A 982 59.23 -16.29 -34.11
C ILE A 982 58.47 -17.49 -33.57
N VAL A 983 59.16 -18.60 -33.30
CA VAL A 983 58.51 -19.83 -32.85
C VAL A 983 59.08 -20.25 -31.50
N ILE A 984 58.23 -20.33 -30.48
CA ILE A 984 58.56 -20.84 -29.16
C ILE A 984 57.80 -22.15 -28.93
N ALA A 985 58.50 -23.26 -28.75
CA ALA A 985 57.87 -24.54 -28.46
C ALA A 985 58.35 -25.07 -27.10
N ILE A 986 57.41 -25.31 -26.18
CA ILE A 986 57.68 -26.08 -24.97
C ILE A 986 57.56 -27.56 -25.33
N THR A 987 58.65 -28.30 -25.21
CA THR A 987 58.71 -29.69 -25.66
C THR A 987 59.65 -30.53 -24.81
N HIS A 988 59.45 -31.85 -24.89
CA HIS A 988 60.30 -32.88 -24.32
C HIS A 988 60.89 -33.83 -25.39
N ASP A 989 60.64 -33.56 -26.68
CA ASP A 989 61.07 -34.42 -27.79
C ASP A 989 62.53 -34.11 -28.20
N ASP A 990 63.48 -34.70 -27.47
CA ASP A 990 64.94 -34.58 -27.68
C ASP A 990 65.43 -34.92 -29.09
N HIS A 991 64.76 -35.85 -29.78
CA HIS A 991 65.04 -36.27 -31.15
C HIS A 991 64.94 -35.13 -32.20
N TYR A 992 64.34 -34.00 -31.83
CA TYR A 992 64.14 -32.86 -32.72
C TYR A 992 64.85 -31.59 -32.23
N PHE A 993 65.68 -31.66 -31.19
CA PHE A 993 66.38 -30.49 -30.65
C PHE A 993 67.31 -29.83 -31.67
N ASP A 994 67.78 -30.57 -32.67
CA ASP A 994 68.56 -30.08 -33.81
C ASP A 994 67.77 -29.11 -34.71
N ILE A 995 66.44 -29.11 -34.65
CA ILE A 995 65.61 -28.15 -35.37
C ILE A 995 65.64 -26.76 -34.73
N ALA A 996 65.82 -26.67 -33.41
CA ALA A 996 65.81 -25.40 -32.70
C ALA A 996 67.12 -24.62 -32.89
N ASP A 997 67.05 -23.30 -33.02
CA ASP A 997 68.23 -22.44 -32.98
C ASP A 997 68.79 -22.36 -31.56
N HIS A 998 67.90 -22.42 -30.56
CA HIS A 998 68.25 -22.42 -29.15
C HIS A 998 67.38 -23.41 -28.37
N VAL A 999 68.03 -24.24 -27.54
CA VAL A 999 67.36 -25.10 -26.56
C VAL A 999 67.64 -24.54 -25.18
N LEU A 1000 66.59 -24.15 -24.48
CA LEU A 1000 66.63 -23.51 -23.18
C LEU A 1000 66.05 -24.45 -22.13
N LYS A 1001 66.85 -24.80 -21.12
CA LYS A 1001 66.41 -25.62 -20.00
C LYS A 1001 65.93 -24.74 -18.85
N MET A 1002 64.68 -24.95 -18.48
CA MET A 1002 64.05 -24.40 -17.30
C MET A 1002 64.22 -25.37 -16.13
N ASP A 1003 64.84 -24.92 -15.04
CA ASP A 1003 65.08 -25.70 -13.84
C ASP A 1003 64.84 -24.85 -12.59
N GLU A 1004 63.94 -25.30 -11.70
CA GLU A 1004 63.52 -24.58 -10.49
C GLU A 1004 63.29 -23.05 -10.68
N GLY A 1005 62.59 -22.67 -11.76
CA GLY A 1005 62.28 -21.26 -12.05
C GLY A 1005 63.41 -20.46 -12.72
N LYS A 1006 64.58 -21.06 -12.94
CA LYS A 1006 65.74 -20.45 -13.63
C LYS A 1006 65.87 -20.97 -15.06
N LEU A 1007 66.27 -20.09 -15.96
CA LEU A 1007 66.48 -20.41 -17.37
C LEU A 1007 67.98 -20.48 -17.69
N SER A 1008 68.39 -21.57 -18.34
CA SER A 1008 69.78 -21.81 -18.75
C SER A 1008 69.82 -22.31 -20.20
N THR A 1009 70.85 -21.94 -20.95
CA THR A 1009 71.06 -22.45 -22.31
C THR A 1009 71.69 -23.84 -22.25
N VAL A 1010 71.23 -24.75 -23.10
CA VAL A 1010 71.84 -26.08 -23.27
C VAL A 1010 72.57 -26.11 -24.61
N ASP A 1011 73.86 -26.46 -24.57
CA ASP A 1011 74.61 -26.74 -25.80
C ASP A 1011 74.11 -28.06 -26.37
N VAL A 1012 73.44 -27.98 -27.53
CA VAL A 1012 72.95 -29.16 -28.25
C VAL A 1012 74.16 -29.83 -28.91
N VAL A 1013 74.65 -30.91 -28.31
CA VAL A 1013 75.60 -31.81 -28.98
C VAL A 1013 74.83 -32.54 -30.08
N ALA A 1014 75.21 -32.33 -31.34
CA ALA A 1014 74.64 -33.06 -32.46
C ALA A 1014 74.71 -34.58 -32.18
N PRO A 1015 73.59 -35.33 -32.27
CA PRO A 1015 73.65 -36.78 -32.11
C PRO A 1015 74.52 -37.36 -33.23
N GLY A 1016 75.56 -38.10 -32.84
CA GLY A 1016 76.31 -38.93 -33.77
C GLY A 1016 75.40 -39.93 -34.46
N GLU A 1017 75.62 -40.12 -35.76
CA GLU A 1017 74.92 -41.04 -36.65
C GLU A 1017 74.64 -42.40 -35.98
N THR A 1018 73.37 -42.77 -35.87
CA THR A 1018 72.94 -44.18 -35.80
C THR A 1018 71.66 -44.37 -36.62
N PRO A 1019 71.46 -45.57 -37.21
CA PRO A 1019 71.01 -45.69 -38.60
C PRO A 1019 69.50 -45.69 -38.80
N ASP A 1020 69.11 -45.21 -39.99
CA ASP A 1020 67.80 -45.40 -40.64
C ASP A 1020 67.41 -46.89 -40.68
N HIS A 1021 66.66 -47.37 -39.69
CA HIS A 1021 65.81 -48.53 -39.90
C HIS A 1021 64.51 -48.39 -39.11
N PHE A 1022 63.42 -48.40 -39.88
CA PHE A 1022 61.99 -48.38 -39.54
C PHE A 1022 61.30 -47.03 -39.69
N TYR A 1023 60.77 -46.75 -40.90
CA TYR A 1023 59.36 -46.42 -41.17
C TYR A 1023 59.15 -46.37 -42.70
N GLY A 1024 58.69 -47.46 -43.28
CA GLY A 1024 58.22 -47.47 -44.66
C GLY A 1024 56.79 -46.94 -44.73
N PHE A 1025 56.60 -45.62 -44.81
CA PHE A 1025 55.31 -45.02 -45.18
C PHE A 1025 55.53 -43.74 -45.99
N LYS A 1026 54.91 -43.67 -47.18
CA LYS A 1026 54.96 -42.52 -48.08
C LYS A 1026 54.30 -41.29 -47.43
N ALA A 1027 55.02 -40.18 -47.39
CA ALA A 1027 54.45 -38.85 -47.18
C ALA A 1027 53.36 -38.56 -48.24
N PRO A 1028 52.27 -37.87 -47.90
CA PRO A 1028 51.35 -37.36 -48.91
C PRO A 1028 52.11 -36.32 -49.76
N LEU A 1029 52.24 -36.60 -51.05
CA LEU A 1029 52.82 -35.71 -52.04
C LEU A 1029 51.99 -34.42 -52.10
N LEU A 1030 52.66 -33.28 -51.89
CA LEU A 1030 52.17 -31.95 -52.24
C LEU A 1030 52.01 -31.87 -53.78
N PRO A 1031 50.96 -31.24 -54.32
CA PRO A 1031 51.00 -30.66 -55.66
C PRO A 1031 51.84 -29.38 -55.69
#